data_AF-A0AAW2I3I5-F1
#
_entry.id   AF-A0AAW2I3I5-F1
#
_cell.length_a   1.000
_cell.length_b   1.000
_cell.length_c   1.000
_cell.angle_alpha   90.00
_cell.angle_beta   90.00
_cell.angle_gamma   90.00
#
_symmetry.space_group_name_H-M   'P 1'
#
loop_
_entity.id
_entity.type
_entity.pdbx_description
1 polymer ?
#
loop_
_entity_poly.entity_id
_entity_poly.type
_entity_poly.pdbx_seq_one_letter_code
_entity_poly.pdbx_strand_id
1 'polypeptide(L)'
;MKMGEDDVAVTVRGARKQYSKDSRFVLDNLDMTVMKGTIYGLLGASGCGKTTLLSSLVGMRKLQAGQISVLGQPPERAHVKSIGYMPQDVALVGEFSVKGALQHYGWIFNMTDEEIDARFEFLSNLLDLPPADRLVKNLSGGQQRRVSLAVVLVHNPDLLILDEPTVGLDPVLRQSIWDYLVKIAVEEKKTIIITTHYIEEANQAHQLGLMRNGKILEEGSPQELQAKYNCPTTESVFLLLSQKQQKGLIDFKPVSPSRDPVKNYSEDIRKSSNYSLWDRLRFTNKGHAKALLSKNFLRFKRHPGTLMFAFVFPVLQMCTFLLAVGRVPNDMTVGIINEEIGNYSNCREYGANNPVGGQLSQDGVCEFKGLACKFINNIGDKLPVKTYYRTKEEAMEAVKMGKIHNLIHFSGNYTEAVALIRDSSVTEDIPDSDIQSREINVIRDVLDHSLTDIVEKELYDAYKKYRESLAEDCNENPRSERIPIHFNDPVYGNEDKTYRDLIAPGMIALVAVFLTMGISTSAITTERTEGIWERTIVAGVSPTEILIFHTITLSLVSIVQILEIFVLTFTIFDMDCEGDKLTVFFLVYIQSIAGITFGICVSVITKTVTEANYASVGLFYPFITLTGCFWPIEGMPSYLRYISYFVPLTITSQSLSNIIHRGWGLDHFHVYKGVLSSVGFIFFFTGLSTILLRCEKRR
;
A
#
# COMPACT_ATOMS: atom_id res chain seq x y z
N MET A 1 34.21 -51.37 3.84
CA MET A 1 34.24 -50.27 4.82
C MET A 1 32.82 -50.03 5.30
N LYS A 2 32.54 -50.11 6.61
CA LYS A 2 31.22 -49.73 7.13
C LYS A 2 31.11 -48.20 7.04
N MET A 3 30.23 -47.73 6.15
CA MET A 3 29.95 -46.31 5.92
C MET A 3 29.28 -45.74 7.19
N GLY A 4 29.84 -44.65 7.72
CA GLY A 4 29.29 -43.97 8.89
C GLY A 4 28.19 -42.98 8.50
N GLU A 5 27.25 -42.71 9.41
CA GLU A 5 26.21 -41.68 9.24
C GLU A 5 26.78 -40.26 8.96
N ASP A 6 28.04 -40.00 9.32
CA ASP A 6 28.71 -38.71 9.13
C ASP A 6 29.10 -38.38 7.68
N ASP A 7 29.06 -39.36 6.77
CA ASP A 7 29.41 -39.16 5.36
C ASP A 7 28.22 -38.69 4.49
N VAL A 8 27.02 -38.56 5.06
CA VAL A 8 25.82 -38.17 4.32
C VAL A 8 25.57 -36.66 4.40
N ALA A 9 25.35 -36.04 3.24
CA ALA A 9 25.07 -34.62 3.14
C ALA A 9 23.56 -34.34 3.16
N VAL A 10 22.75 -35.13 2.44
CA VAL A 10 21.31 -34.96 2.38
C VAL A 10 20.62 -36.32 2.47
N THR A 11 19.61 -36.42 3.32
CA THR A 11 18.76 -37.61 3.45
C THR A 11 17.30 -37.20 3.40
N VAL A 12 16.54 -37.80 2.51
CA VAL A 12 15.09 -37.68 2.40
C VAL A 12 14.49 -39.05 2.63
N ARG A 13 13.54 -39.15 3.57
CA ARG A 13 12.85 -40.41 3.89
C ARG A 13 11.34 -40.24 3.85
N GLY A 14 10.65 -41.05 3.04
CA GLY A 14 9.19 -41.12 2.95
C GLY A 14 8.52 -39.79 2.61
N ALA A 15 9.17 -38.93 1.81
CA ALA A 15 8.67 -37.59 1.54
C ALA A 15 7.36 -37.62 0.75
N ARG A 16 6.33 -36.93 1.27
CA ARG A 16 5.04 -36.74 0.62
C ARG A 16 4.63 -35.27 0.57
N LYS A 17 4.19 -34.82 -0.61
CA LYS A 17 3.68 -33.47 -0.83
C LYS A 17 2.61 -33.44 -1.92
N GLN A 18 1.55 -32.69 -1.66
CA GLN A 18 0.39 -32.46 -2.50
C GLN A 18 -0.02 -30.98 -2.36
N TYR A 19 -0.39 -30.31 -3.45
CA TYR A 19 -0.77 -28.87 -3.41
C TYR A 19 -2.28 -28.64 -3.24
N SER A 20 -3.12 -29.54 -3.78
CA SER A 20 -4.57 -29.55 -3.59
C SER A 20 -5.02 -30.94 -3.16
N LYS A 21 -6.05 -31.04 -2.31
CA LYS A 21 -6.58 -32.33 -1.83
C LYS A 21 -6.99 -33.28 -2.96
N ASP A 22 -7.40 -32.72 -4.10
CA ASP A 22 -7.85 -33.48 -5.28
C ASP A 22 -6.74 -33.68 -6.32
N SER A 23 -5.54 -33.15 -6.09
CA SER A 23 -4.41 -33.28 -7.02
C SER A 23 -3.58 -34.53 -6.75
N ARG A 24 -2.85 -35.05 -7.75
CA ARG A 24 -1.91 -36.14 -7.50
C ARG A 24 -0.80 -35.68 -6.55
N PHE A 25 -0.29 -36.58 -5.72
CA PHE A 25 0.94 -36.32 -4.96
C PHE A 25 2.08 -35.92 -5.92
N VAL A 26 2.68 -34.75 -5.68
CA VAL A 26 3.85 -34.26 -6.42
C VAL A 26 5.11 -34.97 -5.96
N LEU A 27 5.18 -35.30 -4.66
CA LEU A 27 6.16 -36.22 -4.09
C LEU A 27 5.37 -37.34 -3.41
N ASP A 28 5.66 -38.60 -3.75
CA ASP A 28 4.92 -39.78 -3.26
C ASP A 28 5.87 -40.82 -2.67
N ASN A 29 6.08 -40.74 -1.35
CA ASN A 29 6.93 -41.64 -0.58
C ASN A 29 8.35 -41.71 -1.15
N LEU A 30 8.92 -40.53 -1.42
CA LEU A 30 10.24 -40.39 -2.02
C LEU A 30 11.32 -40.57 -0.96
N ASP A 31 12.27 -41.45 -1.27
CA ASP A 31 13.53 -41.62 -0.55
C ASP A 31 14.69 -41.16 -1.44
N MET A 32 15.65 -40.45 -0.87
CA MET A 32 16.84 -39.96 -1.57
C MET A 32 18.00 -39.83 -0.57
N THR A 33 19.20 -40.27 -0.96
CA THR A 33 20.41 -40.11 -0.14
C THR A 33 21.55 -39.54 -0.99
N VAL A 34 22.16 -38.46 -0.51
CA VAL A 34 23.30 -37.79 -1.15
C VAL A 34 24.50 -37.82 -0.24
N MET A 35 25.61 -38.37 -0.73
CA MET A 35 26.87 -38.45 0.00
C MET A 35 27.62 -37.10 -0.04
N LYS A 36 28.46 -36.85 0.97
CA LYS A 36 29.36 -35.70 0.97
C LYS A 36 30.43 -35.83 -0.11
N GLY A 37 30.81 -34.72 -0.73
CA GLY A 37 31.87 -34.69 -1.74
C GLY A 37 31.49 -35.37 -3.07
N THR A 38 30.20 -35.54 -3.34
CA THR A 38 29.73 -36.14 -4.60
C THR A 38 28.81 -35.18 -5.35
N ILE A 39 28.75 -35.36 -6.67
CA ILE A 39 27.74 -34.72 -7.52
C ILE A 39 26.58 -35.70 -7.69
N TYR A 40 25.41 -35.30 -7.23
CA TYR A 40 24.15 -36.02 -7.41
C TYR A 40 23.33 -35.36 -8.53
N GLY A 41 23.17 -36.06 -9.64
CA GLY A 41 22.33 -35.63 -10.76
C GLY A 41 20.90 -36.13 -10.61
N LEU A 42 19.94 -35.21 -10.49
CA LEU A 42 18.52 -35.54 -10.46
C LEU A 42 17.93 -35.39 -11.87
N LEU A 43 17.75 -36.51 -12.56
CA LEU A 43 17.22 -36.59 -13.92
C LEU A 43 15.74 -36.96 -13.88
N GLY A 44 14.90 -36.22 -14.59
CA GLY A 44 13.48 -36.55 -14.66
C GLY A 44 12.68 -35.64 -15.61
N ALA A 45 11.51 -36.12 -16.04
CA ALA A 45 10.62 -35.38 -16.93
C ALA A 45 10.15 -34.05 -16.30
N SER A 46 9.72 -33.10 -17.13
CA SER A 46 9.12 -31.85 -16.65
C SER A 46 7.87 -32.15 -15.83
N GLY A 47 7.72 -31.46 -14.69
CA GLY A 47 6.58 -31.67 -13.78
C GLY A 47 6.65 -32.94 -12.91
N CYS A 48 7.77 -33.68 -12.88
CA CYS A 48 7.88 -34.88 -12.03
C CYS A 48 8.09 -34.57 -10.53
N GLY A 49 8.34 -33.32 -10.15
CA GLY A 49 8.49 -32.87 -8.76
C GLY A 49 9.89 -32.39 -8.37
N LYS A 50 10.87 -32.32 -9.28
CA LYS A 50 12.27 -31.91 -9.01
C LYS A 50 12.37 -30.58 -8.25
N THR A 51 11.80 -29.51 -8.79
CA THR A 51 11.82 -28.18 -8.16
C THR A 51 11.13 -28.20 -6.79
N THR A 52 10.03 -28.95 -6.63
CA THR A 52 9.35 -29.09 -5.33
C THR A 52 10.22 -29.83 -4.30
N LEU A 53 10.99 -30.83 -4.72
CA LEU A 53 11.98 -31.50 -3.88
C LEU A 53 13.09 -30.53 -3.47
N LEU A 54 13.70 -29.82 -4.42
CA LEU A 54 14.76 -28.86 -4.14
C LEU A 54 14.29 -27.74 -3.20
N SER A 55 13.12 -27.15 -3.44
CA SER A 55 12.52 -26.16 -2.54
C SER A 55 12.24 -26.71 -1.13
N SER A 56 11.99 -28.01 -1.00
CA SER A 56 11.83 -28.66 0.31
C SER A 56 13.18 -28.87 1.01
N LEU A 57 14.25 -29.15 0.26
CA LEU A 57 15.63 -29.29 0.78
C LEU A 57 16.15 -27.97 1.35
N VAL A 58 15.90 -26.84 0.69
CA VAL A 58 16.26 -25.50 1.20
C VAL A 58 15.27 -24.96 2.24
N GLY A 59 14.28 -25.77 2.63
CA GLY A 59 13.32 -25.41 3.68
C GLY A 59 12.30 -24.36 3.27
N MET A 60 12.10 -24.09 1.99
CA MET A 60 11.08 -23.16 1.46
C MET A 60 9.69 -23.78 1.47
N ARG A 61 9.59 -25.11 1.28
CA ARG A 61 8.32 -25.85 1.31
C ARG A 61 8.35 -26.90 2.41
N LYS A 62 7.29 -26.97 3.23
CA LYS A 62 7.12 -28.06 4.19
C LYS A 62 6.49 -29.28 3.54
N LEU A 63 7.02 -30.46 3.85
CA LEU A 63 6.41 -31.75 3.52
C LEU A 63 5.13 -31.99 4.34
N GLN A 64 4.21 -32.78 3.79
CA GLN A 64 3.02 -33.26 4.52
C GLN A 64 3.34 -34.50 5.37
N ALA A 65 4.25 -35.35 4.88
CA ALA A 65 4.78 -36.51 5.61
C ALA A 65 6.23 -36.79 5.15
N GLY A 66 6.96 -37.54 5.98
CA GLY A 66 8.38 -37.85 5.76
C GLY A 66 9.33 -36.91 6.52
N GLN A 67 10.63 -37.16 6.38
CA GLN A 67 11.69 -36.40 7.05
C GLN A 67 12.77 -36.01 6.05
N ILE A 68 13.32 -34.81 6.20
CA ILE A 68 14.49 -34.31 5.46
C ILE A 68 15.56 -33.94 6.47
N SER A 69 16.79 -34.37 6.22
CA SER A 69 18.01 -33.93 6.89
C SER A 69 18.98 -33.36 5.85
N VAL A 70 19.50 -32.18 6.10
CA VAL A 70 20.49 -31.46 5.27
C VAL A 70 21.65 -31.07 6.17
N LEU A 71 22.84 -31.57 5.85
CA LEU A 71 24.06 -31.43 6.64
C LEU A 71 23.86 -31.84 8.12
N GLY A 72 23.08 -32.90 8.35
CA GLY A 72 22.77 -33.41 9.69
C GLY A 72 21.70 -32.63 10.46
N GLN A 73 21.10 -31.59 9.85
CA GLN A 73 20.10 -30.73 10.48
C GLN A 73 18.80 -30.70 9.67
N PRO A 74 17.63 -30.40 10.27
CA PRO A 74 16.43 -30.18 9.48
C PRO A 74 16.61 -28.94 8.59
N PRO A 75 16.00 -28.89 7.39
CA PRO A 75 16.12 -27.77 6.44
C PRO A 75 15.91 -26.38 7.05
N GLU A 76 15.03 -26.28 8.05
CA GLU A 76 14.69 -25.02 8.72
C GLU A 76 15.81 -24.48 9.64
N ARG A 77 16.75 -25.35 10.05
CA ARG A 77 17.85 -25.04 10.96
C ARG A 77 19.23 -25.22 10.34
N ALA A 78 19.31 -25.83 9.16
CA ALA A 78 20.56 -26.03 8.45
C ALA A 78 21.29 -24.68 8.30
N HIS A 79 22.60 -24.68 8.52
CA HIS A 79 23.41 -23.46 8.51
C HIS A 79 23.34 -22.83 7.11
N VAL A 80 22.58 -21.74 7.02
CA VAL A 80 22.23 -21.13 5.72
C VAL A 80 23.47 -20.64 4.95
N LYS A 81 24.55 -20.31 5.67
CA LYS A 81 25.84 -19.95 5.08
C LYS A 81 26.54 -21.11 4.35
N SER A 82 26.24 -22.36 4.70
CA SER A 82 26.87 -23.54 4.09
C SER A 82 26.11 -24.04 2.85
N ILE A 83 24.98 -23.43 2.51
CA ILE A 83 24.14 -23.84 1.38
C ILE A 83 24.16 -22.75 0.30
N GLY A 84 24.37 -23.14 -0.95
CA GLY A 84 24.15 -22.31 -2.12
C GLY A 84 22.97 -22.85 -2.91
N TYR A 85 21.98 -22.00 -3.21
CA TYR A 85 20.80 -22.39 -3.97
C TYR A 85 20.62 -21.52 -5.22
N MET A 86 20.56 -22.19 -6.37
CA MET A 86 20.20 -21.58 -7.64
C MET A 86 18.80 -22.05 -8.07
N PRO A 87 17.78 -21.17 -8.05
CA PRO A 87 16.45 -21.52 -8.54
C PRO A 87 16.39 -21.64 -10.07
N GLN A 88 15.30 -22.26 -10.56
CA GLN A 88 15.05 -22.39 -12.00
C GLN A 88 14.79 -21.04 -12.66
N ASP A 89 14.09 -20.12 -12.01
CA ASP A 89 14.07 -18.73 -12.45
C ASP A 89 15.34 -18.02 -12.00
N VAL A 90 15.86 -17.10 -12.80
CA VAL A 90 17.12 -16.39 -12.48
C VAL A 90 17.00 -15.68 -11.13
N ALA A 91 15.82 -15.13 -10.78
CA ALA A 91 15.53 -14.52 -9.48
C ALA A 91 16.60 -13.51 -9.02
N LEU A 92 17.03 -12.62 -9.92
CA LEU A 92 17.97 -11.53 -9.63
C LEU A 92 17.25 -10.18 -9.77
N VAL A 93 17.68 -9.20 -8.96
CA VAL A 93 17.18 -7.82 -9.05
C VAL A 93 17.64 -7.22 -10.38
N GLY A 94 16.70 -6.95 -11.28
CA GLY A 94 17.00 -6.44 -12.63
C GLY A 94 17.73 -5.09 -12.63
N GLU A 95 17.53 -4.28 -11.58
CA GLU A 95 18.18 -3.00 -11.39
C GLU A 95 19.65 -3.11 -10.97
N PHE A 96 20.18 -4.27 -10.63
CA PHE A 96 21.59 -4.40 -10.24
C PHE A 96 22.52 -4.42 -11.46
N SER A 97 23.75 -3.93 -11.28
CA SER A 97 24.84 -4.28 -12.19
C SER A 97 25.32 -5.71 -11.91
N VAL A 98 26.05 -6.33 -12.84
CA VAL A 98 26.62 -7.68 -12.64
C VAL A 98 27.43 -7.74 -11.35
N LYS A 99 28.36 -6.79 -11.14
CA LYS A 99 29.16 -6.70 -9.91
C LYS A 99 28.27 -6.41 -8.69
N GLY A 100 27.30 -5.52 -8.83
CA GLY A 100 26.36 -5.19 -7.76
C GLY A 100 25.51 -6.38 -7.27
N ALA A 101 25.17 -7.31 -8.17
CA ALA A 101 24.46 -8.53 -7.81
C ALA A 101 25.31 -9.44 -6.91
N LEU A 102 26.59 -9.65 -7.25
CA LEU A 102 27.50 -10.43 -6.40
C LEU A 102 27.78 -9.71 -5.08
N GLN A 103 27.94 -8.38 -5.09
CA GLN A 103 28.11 -7.59 -3.86
C GLN A 103 26.92 -7.71 -2.91
N HIS A 104 25.69 -7.65 -3.43
CA HIS A 104 24.48 -7.79 -2.61
C HIS A 104 24.44 -9.12 -1.85
N TYR A 105 24.66 -10.24 -2.54
CA TYR A 105 24.67 -11.56 -1.89
C TYR A 105 25.94 -11.78 -1.05
N GLY A 106 27.10 -11.27 -1.46
CA GLY A 106 28.31 -11.27 -0.64
C GLY A 106 28.10 -10.58 0.71
N TRP A 107 27.43 -9.43 0.74
CA TRP A 107 27.06 -8.75 1.99
C TRP A 107 26.06 -9.55 2.83
N ILE A 108 25.07 -10.23 2.21
CA ILE A 108 24.17 -11.13 2.95
C ILE A 108 24.99 -12.22 3.67
N PHE A 109 25.99 -12.80 2.99
CA PHE A 109 26.87 -13.82 3.58
C PHE A 109 27.94 -13.23 4.53
N ASN A 110 28.04 -11.91 4.65
CA ASN A 110 29.02 -11.14 5.45
C ASN A 110 30.46 -11.23 4.96
N MET A 111 30.64 -11.29 3.65
CA MET A 111 31.94 -11.13 3.02
C MET A 111 32.37 -9.67 3.02
N THR A 112 33.68 -9.45 3.04
CA THR A 112 34.30 -8.12 2.86
C THR A 112 34.26 -7.70 1.38
N ASP A 113 34.37 -6.41 1.11
CA ASP A 113 34.35 -5.91 -0.28
C ASP A 113 35.57 -6.44 -1.07
N GLU A 114 36.71 -6.66 -0.40
CA GLU A 114 37.92 -7.27 -0.98
C GLU A 114 37.72 -8.75 -1.34
N GLU A 115 37.10 -9.54 -0.45
CA GLU A 115 36.77 -10.94 -0.72
C GLU A 115 35.79 -11.06 -1.90
N ILE A 116 34.80 -10.17 -1.96
CA ILE A 116 33.82 -10.15 -3.04
C ILE A 116 34.52 -9.83 -4.37
N ASP A 117 35.43 -8.87 -4.38
CA ASP A 117 36.15 -8.48 -5.60
C ASP A 117 37.07 -9.60 -6.11
N ALA A 118 37.81 -10.28 -5.21
CA ALA A 118 38.62 -11.44 -5.57
C ALA A 118 37.77 -12.60 -6.13
N ARG A 119 36.61 -12.87 -5.50
CA ARG A 119 35.67 -13.89 -5.99
C ARG A 119 35.02 -13.49 -7.31
N PHE A 120 34.73 -12.20 -7.51
CA PHE A 120 34.19 -11.67 -8.75
C PHE A 120 35.17 -11.88 -9.91
N GLU A 121 36.45 -11.55 -9.74
CA GLU A 121 37.46 -11.76 -10.79
C GLU A 121 37.58 -13.24 -11.20
N PHE A 122 37.66 -14.13 -10.20
CA PHE A 122 37.70 -15.56 -10.43
C PHE A 122 36.46 -16.06 -11.19
N LEU A 123 35.26 -15.72 -10.72
CA LEU A 123 34.00 -16.15 -11.32
C LEU A 123 33.76 -15.50 -12.69
N SER A 124 34.25 -14.28 -12.90
CA SER A 124 34.17 -13.59 -14.18
C SER A 124 34.94 -14.33 -15.27
N ASN A 125 36.13 -14.84 -14.93
CA ASN A 125 36.95 -15.62 -15.85
C ASN A 125 36.37 -17.03 -16.08
N LEU A 126 35.90 -17.69 -15.02
CA LEU A 126 35.33 -19.04 -15.11
C LEU A 126 34.02 -19.08 -15.92
N LEU A 127 33.12 -18.13 -15.67
CA LEU A 127 31.76 -18.11 -16.23
C LEU A 127 31.61 -17.17 -17.42
N ASP A 128 32.68 -16.55 -17.91
CA ASP A 128 32.65 -15.52 -18.96
C ASP A 128 31.56 -14.46 -18.66
N LEU A 129 31.65 -13.84 -17.48
CA LEU A 129 30.61 -12.90 -17.06
C LEU A 129 30.59 -11.64 -17.95
N PRO A 130 29.39 -11.10 -18.25
CA PRO A 130 29.30 -9.83 -18.95
C PRO A 130 29.95 -8.69 -18.16
N PRO A 131 30.23 -7.53 -18.80
CA PRO A 131 30.90 -6.40 -18.15
C PRO A 131 30.27 -6.01 -16.81
N ALA A 132 31.12 -5.74 -15.82
CA ALA A 132 30.74 -5.52 -14.41
C ALA A 132 29.61 -4.50 -14.21
N ASP A 133 29.59 -3.44 -15.02
CA ASP A 133 28.64 -2.33 -14.91
C ASP A 133 27.32 -2.55 -15.63
N ARG A 134 27.22 -3.58 -16.47
CA ARG A 134 26.00 -3.86 -17.24
C ARG A 134 24.87 -4.27 -16.30
N LEU A 135 23.65 -3.78 -16.55
CA LEU A 135 22.48 -4.08 -15.74
C LEU A 135 21.93 -5.48 -16.04
N VAL A 136 21.50 -6.20 -15.00
CA VAL A 136 20.92 -7.55 -15.10
C VAL A 136 19.71 -7.58 -16.04
N LYS A 137 18.83 -6.58 -15.99
CA LYS A 137 17.67 -6.47 -16.89
C LYS A 137 18.03 -6.33 -18.38
N ASN A 138 19.26 -5.93 -18.71
CA ASN A 138 19.73 -5.74 -20.09
C ASN A 138 20.60 -6.92 -20.59
N LEU A 139 20.67 -8.01 -19.82
CA LEU A 139 21.41 -9.23 -20.17
C LEU A 139 20.52 -10.21 -20.94
N SER A 140 21.12 -11.04 -21.79
CA SER A 140 20.40 -12.19 -22.37
C SER A 140 20.07 -13.23 -21.29
N GLY A 141 19.09 -14.11 -21.53
CA GLY A 141 18.73 -15.17 -20.58
C GLY A 141 19.91 -16.05 -20.17
N GLY A 142 20.78 -16.42 -21.13
CA GLY A 142 22.02 -17.14 -20.85
C GLY A 142 22.99 -16.35 -19.97
N GLN A 143 23.19 -15.05 -20.26
CA GLN A 143 24.02 -14.17 -19.42
C GLN A 143 23.47 -14.04 -18.00
N GLN A 144 22.16 -13.89 -17.84
CA GLN A 144 21.51 -13.86 -16.54
C GLN A 144 21.72 -15.17 -15.77
N ARG A 145 21.64 -16.32 -16.45
CA ARG A 145 21.93 -17.65 -15.88
C ARG A 145 23.34 -17.72 -15.31
N ARG A 146 24.33 -17.25 -16.06
CA ARG A 146 25.75 -17.20 -15.64
C ARG A 146 25.94 -16.33 -14.41
N VAL A 147 25.32 -15.14 -14.37
CA VAL A 147 25.36 -14.26 -13.19
C VAL A 147 24.66 -14.91 -11.99
N SER A 148 23.52 -15.60 -12.21
CA SER A 148 22.80 -16.30 -11.16
C SER A 148 23.64 -17.41 -10.54
N LEU A 149 24.37 -18.18 -11.36
CA LEU A 149 25.32 -19.20 -10.90
C LEU A 149 26.50 -18.57 -10.13
N ALA A 150 27.06 -17.47 -10.64
CA ALA A 150 28.15 -16.74 -9.97
C ALA A 150 27.76 -16.29 -8.55
N VAL A 151 26.55 -15.75 -8.40
CA VAL A 151 26.00 -15.32 -7.10
C VAL A 151 25.91 -16.47 -6.10
N VAL A 152 25.61 -17.69 -6.55
CA VAL A 152 25.53 -18.88 -5.67
C VAL A 152 26.90 -19.41 -5.28
N LEU A 153 27.90 -19.22 -6.15
CA LEU A 153 29.28 -19.65 -5.91
C LEU A 153 30.10 -18.64 -5.11
N VAL A 154 29.63 -17.38 -4.97
CA VAL A 154 30.43 -16.28 -4.40
C VAL A 154 30.97 -16.59 -3.00
N HIS A 155 30.15 -17.18 -2.12
CA HIS A 155 30.47 -17.48 -0.73
C HIS A 155 31.06 -18.87 -0.46
N ASN A 156 31.38 -19.63 -1.53
CA ASN A 156 31.96 -20.98 -1.46
C ASN A 156 31.24 -21.97 -0.51
N PRO A 157 29.95 -22.25 -0.73
CA PRO A 157 29.15 -23.12 0.15
C PRO A 157 29.62 -24.58 0.16
N ASP A 158 29.27 -25.34 1.20
CA ASP A 158 29.59 -26.77 1.34
C ASP A 158 28.60 -27.68 0.59
N LEU A 159 27.36 -27.21 0.46
CA LEU A 159 26.30 -27.86 -0.31
C LEU A 159 25.76 -26.89 -1.37
N LEU A 160 25.89 -27.27 -2.63
CA LEU A 160 25.32 -26.57 -3.77
C LEU A 160 24.06 -27.30 -4.25
N ILE A 161 22.97 -26.56 -4.41
CA ILE A 161 21.71 -27.04 -4.97
C ILE A 161 21.40 -26.19 -6.20
N LEU A 162 21.54 -26.78 -7.38
CA LEU A 162 21.47 -26.09 -8.66
C LEU A 162 20.29 -26.62 -9.48
N ASP A 163 19.29 -25.77 -9.73
CA ASP A 163 18.16 -26.13 -10.57
C ASP A 163 18.44 -25.73 -12.03
N GLU A 164 18.79 -26.71 -12.87
CA GLU A 164 19.05 -26.55 -14.31
C GLU A 164 20.12 -25.49 -14.69
N PRO A 165 21.30 -25.44 -14.03
CA PRO A 165 22.22 -24.30 -14.11
C PRO A 165 22.80 -24.01 -15.51
N THR A 166 22.84 -25.00 -16.39
CA THR A 166 23.51 -24.97 -17.69
C THR A 166 22.56 -24.86 -18.89
N VAL A 167 21.24 -24.81 -18.64
CA VAL A 167 20.24 -24.68 -19.71
C VAL A 167 20.43 -23.38 -20.48
N GLY A 168 20.48 -23.49 -21.81
CA GLY A 168 20.68 -22.34 -22.70
C GLY A 168 22.10 -21.79 -22.77
N LEU A 169 23.09 -22.47 -22.16
CA LEU A 169 24.52 -22.15 -22.32
C LEU A 169 25.14 -22.92 -23.49
N ASP A 170 26.19 -22.34 -24.06
CA ASP A 170 26.98 -22.97 -25.11
C ASP A 170 27.72 -24.23 -24.61
N PRO A 171 28.02 -25.20 -25.50
CA PRO A 171 28.62 -26.47 -25.08
C PRO A 171 30.00 -26.33 -24.43
N VAL A 172 30.81 -25.35 -24.85
CA VAL A 172 32.18 -25.17 -24.35
C VAL A 172 32.15 -24.65 -22.92
N LEU A 173 31.36 -23.62 -22.67
CA LEU A 173 31.19 -23.06 -21.33
C LEU A 173 30.52 -24.07 -20.38
N ARG A 174 29.54 -24.82 -20.88
CA ARG A 174 28.93 -25.91 -20.12
C ARG A 174 29.97 -26.92 -19.63
N GLN A 175 30.89 -27.34 -20.50
CA GLN A 175 31.96 -28.25 -20.12
C GLN A 175 32.89 -27.61 -19.07
N SER A 176 33.30 -26.35 -19.28
CA SER A 176 34.11 -25.60 -18.30
C SER A 176 33.46 -25.53 -16.91
N ILE A 177 32.15 -25.27 -16.86
CA ILE A 177 31.37 -25.25 -15.61
C ILE A 177 31.38 -26.65 -14.97
N TRP A 178 31.12 -27.70 -15.75
CA TRP A 178 31.13 -29.07 -15.25
C TRP A 178 32.50 -29.51 -14.71
N ASP A 179 33.57 -29.21 -15.44
CA ASP A 179 34.94 -29.49 -15.01
C ASP A 179 35.24 -28.81 -13.66
N TYR A 180 34.79 -27.57 -13.48
CA TYR A 180 34.92 -26.87 -12.20
C TYR A 180 34.05 -27.50 -11.08
N LEU A 181 32.80 -27.87 -11.36
CA LEU A 181 31.93 -28.53 -10.37
C LEU A 181 32.51 -29.87 -9.92
N VAL A 182 33.05 -30.66 -10.86
CA VAL A 182 33.75 -31.92 -10.57
C VAL A 182 34.99 -31.66 -9.72
N LYS A 183 35.79 -30.65 -10.09
CA LYS A 183 36.98 -30.26 -9.34
C LYS A 183 36.67 -29.94 -7.88
N ILE A 184 35.71 -29.05 -7.61
CA ILE A 184 35.36 -28.68 -6.22
C ILE A 184 34.69 -29.82 -5.45
N ALA A 185 33.98 -30.71 -6.13
CA ALA A 185 33.39 -31.88 -5.48
C ALA A 185 34.46 -32.86 -5.00
N VAL A 186 35.47 -33.13 -5.83
CA VAL A 186 36.53 -34.10 -5.55
C VAL A 186 37.63 -33.51 -4.66
N GLU A 187 38.16 -32.34 -5.01
CA GLU A 187 39.32 -31.73 -4.32
C GLU A 187 38.91 -31.05 -3.00
N GLU A 188 37.81 -30.30 -3.02
CA GLU A 188 37.33 -29.52 -1.86
C GLU A 188 36.24 -30.25 -1.06
N LYS A 189 35.85 -31.47 -1.47
CA LYS A 189 34.78 -32.28 -0.85
C LYS A 189 33.43 -31.55 -0.77
N LYS A 190 33.16 -30.65 -1.72
CA LYS A 190 31.88 -29.95 -1.82
C LYS A 190 30.80 -30.90 -2.32
N THR A 191 29.60 -30.79 -1.78
CA THR A 191 28.46 -31.62 -2.21
C THR A 191 27.61 -30.85 -3.19
N ILE A 192 27.22 -31.46 -4.30
CA ILE A 192 26.47 -30.77 -5.36
C ILE A 192 25.25 -31.60 -5.74
N ILE A 193 24.07 -31.00 -5.68
CA ILE A 193 22.83 -31.53 -6.22
C ILE A 193 22.48 -30.71 -7.44
N ILE A 194 22.40 -31.34 -8.59
CA ILE A 194 22.10 -30.68 -9.87
C ILE A 194 20.89 -31.34 -10.51
N THR A 195 19.90 -30.55 -10.91
CA THR A 195 18.85 -31.02 -11.81
C THR A 195 19.27 -30.72 -13.23
N THR A 196 19.03 -31.65 -14.13
CA THR A 196 19.25 -31.44 -15.56
C THR A 196 18.23 -32.22 -16.37
N HIS A 197 17.96 -31.71 -17.57
CA HIS A 197 17.23 -32.40 -18.61
C HIS A 197 18.16 -33.02 -19.66
N TYR A 198 19.46 -32.71 -19.62
CA TYR A 198 20.46 -33.26 -20.53
C TYR A 198 21.05 -34.53 -19.94
N ILE A 199 20.94 -35.63 -20.69
CA ILE A 199 21.42 -36.94 -20.24
C ILE A 199 22.96 -36.96 -20.26
N GLU A 200 23.60 -36.22 -21.17
CA GLU A 200 25.07 -36.15 -21.19
C GLU A 200 25.64 -35.53 -19.90
N GLU A 201 24.96 -34.53 -19.35
CA GLU A 201 25.31 -33.91 -18.08
C GLU A 201 25.09 -34.86 -16.90
N ALA A 202 23.96 -35.57 -16.91
CA ALA A 202 23.66 -36.58 -15.91
C ALA A 202 24.75 -37.68 -15.88
N ASN A 203 25.30 -38.07 -17.03
CA ASN A 203 26.36 -39.08 -17.10
C ASN A 203 27.69 -38.66 -16.44
N GLN A 204 27.91 -37.36 -16.22
CA GLN A 204 29.10 -36.85 -15.51
C GLN A 204 28.93 -36.85 -13.98
N ALA A 205 27.71 -37.07 -13.48
CA ALA A 205 27.45 -37.12 -12.05
C ALA A 205 28.00 -38.42 -11.43
N HIS A 206 28.43 -38.32 -10.17
CA HIS A 206 28.91 -39.46 -9.40
C HIS A 206 27.77 -40.42 -9.07
N GLN A 207 26.58 -39.86 -8.81
CA GLN A 207 25.35 -40.60 -8.51
C GLN A 207 24.18 -39.97 -9.25
N LEU A 208 23.26 -40.80 -9.74
CA LEU A 208 22.06 -40.38 -10.43
C LEU A 208 20.81 -40.83 -9.69
N GLY A 209 19.86 -39.90 -9.57
CA GLY A 209 18.47 -40.18 -9.17
C GLY A 209 17.55 -40.06 -10.37
N LEU A 210 16.92 -41.16 -10.78
CA LEU A 210 15.98 -41.16 -11.90
C LEU A 210 14.55 -40.93 -11.39
N MET A 211 14.00 -39.75 -11.59
CA MET A 211 12.71 -39.33 -11.01
C MET A 211 11.56 -39.30 -12.02
N ARG A 212 10.43 -39.93 -11.69
CA ARG A 212 9.18 -39.83 -12.46
C ARG A 212 7.93 -39.99 -11.58
N ASN A 213 6.91 -39.15 -11.83
CA ASN A 213 5.64 -39.14 -11.10
C ASN A 213 5.81 -39.03 -9.57
N GLY A 214 6.70 -38.15 -9.09
CA GLY A 214 6.93 -37.94 -7.67
C GLY A 214 7.70 -39.03 -6.95
N LYS A 215 8.26 -40.01 -7.68
CA LYS A 215 9.04 -41.13 -7.14
C LYS A 215 10.42 -41.19 -7.77
N ILE A 216 11.40 -41.62 -6.99
CA ILE A 216 12.67 -42.09 -7.52
C ILE A 216 12.47 -43.53 -8.00
N LEU A 217 12.77 -43.78 -9.27
CA LEU A 217 12.67 -45.09 -9.89
C LEU A 217 13.86 -45.96 -9.47
N GLU A 218 15.06 -45.38 -9.53
CA GLU A 218 16.33 -46.00 -9.18
C GLU A 218 17.36 -44.92 -8.81
N GLU A 219 18.33 -45.30 -7.98
CA GLU A 219 19.51 -44.51 -7.61
C GLU A 219 20.78 -45.32 -7.81
N GLY A 220 21.82 -44.70 -8.35
CA GLY A 220 23.14 -45.34 -8.51
C GLY A 220 24.03 -44.54 -9.44
N SER A 221 25.30 -44.92 -9.58
CA SER A 221 26.16 -44.31 -10.58
C SER A 221 25.67 -44.64 -12.01
N PRO A 222 25.94 -43.79 -13.02
CA PRO A 222 25.55 -44.06 -14.41
C PRO A 222 26.00 -45.45 -14.90
N GLN A 223 27.22 -45.86 -14.53
CA GLN A 223 27.82 -47.14 -14.91
C GLN A 223 27.14 -48.32 -14.23
N GLU A 224 26.83 -48.22 -12.93
CA GLU A 224 26.10 -49.25 -12.18
C GLU A 224 24.69 -49.45 -12.73
N LEU A 225 23.99 -48.35 -13.07
CA LEU A 225 22.64 -48.40 -13.63
C LEU A 225 22.64 -49.06 -15.02
N GLN A 226 23.59 -48.73 -15.88
CA GLN A 226 23.75 -49.36 -17.19
C GLN A 226 24.03 -50.87 -17.08
N ALA A 227 24.93 -51.26 -16.17
CA ALA A 227 25.25 -52.67 -15.92
C ALA A 227 24.05 -53.44 -15.33
N LYS A 228 23.36 -52.87 -14.33
CA LYS A 228 22.21 -53.49 -13.64
C LYS A 228 21.05 -53.82 -14.58
N TYR A 229 20.81 -52.98 -15.58
CA TYR A 229 19.72 -53.15 -16.54
C TYR A 229 20.17 -53.64 -17.92
N ASN A 230 21.45 -53.98 -18.08
CA ASN A 230 22.06 -54.44 -19.32
C ASN A 230 21.73 -53.55 -20.52
N CYS A 231 21.94 -52.25 -20.35
CA CYS A 231 21.57 -51.20 -21.30
C CYS A 231 22.83 -50.41 -21.71
N PRO A 232 23.00 -50.05 -23.00
CA PRO A 232 24.21 -49.37 -23.48
C PRO A 232 24.31 -47.90 -23.04
N THR A 233 23.19 -47.27 -22.68
CA THR A 233 23.15 -45.84 -22.32
C THR A 233 22.22 -45.60 -21.14
N THR A 234 22.50 -44.58 -20.32
CA THR A 234 21.62 -44.15 -19.22
C THR A 234 20.23 -43.75 -19.72
N GLU A 235 20.12 -43.22 -20.93
CA GLU A 235 18.83 -42.92 -21.57
C GLU A 235 17.98 -44.18 -21.75
N SER A 236 18.58 -45.26 -22.27
CA SER A 236 17.89 -46.53 -22.46
C SER A 236 17.45 -47.17 -21.12
N VAL A 237 18.25 -47.00 -20.05
CA VAL A 237 17.85 -47.37 -18.69
C VAL A 237 16.63 -46.57 -18.24
N PHE A 238 16.67 -45.24 -18.39
CA PHE A 238 15.57 -44.38 -17.99
C PHE A 238 14.28 -44.66 -18.77
N LEU A 239 14.40 -44.93 -20.08
CA LEU A 239 13.29 -45.34 -20.94
C LEU A 239 12.70 -46.68 -20.50
N LEU A 240 13.55 -47.68 -20.22
CA LEU A 240 13.11 -48.99 -19.75
C LEU A 240 12.33 -48.89 -18.43
N LEU A 241 12.90 -48.18 -17.44
CA LEU A 241 12.24 -47.95 -16.16
C LEU A 241 10.94 -47.17 -16.34
N SER A 242 10.94 -46.18 -17.22
CA SER A 242 9.76 -45.43 -17.60
C SER A 242 8.64 -46.30 -18.18
N GLN A 243 8.97 -47.21 -19.09
CA GLN A 243 7.99 -48.13 -19.67
C GLN A 243 7.48 -49.14 -18.64
N LYS A 244 8.36 -49.65 -17.76
CA LYS A 244 7.97 -50.54 -16.66
C LYS A 244 7.02 -49.84 -15.69
N GLN A 245 7.26 -48.57 -15.35
CA GLN A 245 6.36 -47.79 -14.48
C GLN A 245 4.98 -47.63 -15.13
N GLN A 246 4.93 -47.33 -16.43
CA GLN A 246 3.67 -47.14 -17.17
C GLN A 246 2.85 -48.43 -17.26
N LYS A 247 3.52 -49.58 -17.34
CA LYS A 247 2.90 -50.91 -17.32
C LYS A 247 2.56 -51.41 -15.91
N GLY A 248 2.87 -50.65 -14.86
CA GLY A 248 2.67 -51.05 -13.45
C GLY A 248 3.60 -52.18 -12.98
N LEU A 249 4.71 -52.41 -13.68
CA LEU A 249 5.65 -53.51 -13.45
C LEU A 249 6.80 -53.15 -12.49
N ILE A 250 6.79 -51.93 -11.93
CA ILE A 250 7.72 -51.54 -10.87
C ILE A 250 7.01 -51.77 -9.54
N ASP A 251 7.46 -52.81 -8.84
CA ASP A 251 7.09 -53.01 -7.45
C ASP A 251 7.91 -52.05 -6.59
N PHE A 252 7.30 -50.90 -6.27
CA PHE A 252 7.83 -50.01 -5.25
C PHE A 252 7.65 -50.71 -3.92
N LYS A 253 8.69 -51.41 -3.44
CA LYS A 253 8.64 -52.04 -2.12
C LYS A 253 8.17 -50.98 -1.12
N PRO A 254 7.05 -51.19 -0.41
CA PRO A 254 6.69 -50.34 0.69
C PRO A 254 7.79 -50.50 1.72
N VAL A 255 8.60 -49.46 1.90
CA VAL A 255 9.54 -49.40 3.01
C VAL A 255 8.66 -49.34 4.25
N SER A 256 8.54 -50.46 4.94
CA SER A 256 8.18 -50.47 6.36
C SER A 256 9.11 -49.47 7.03
N PRO A 257 8.61 -48.52 7.85
CA PRO A 257 9.46 -47.53 8.49
C PRO A 257 10.59 -48.30 9.19
N SER A 258 11.80 -48.20 8.66
CA SER A 258 12.95 -48.87 9.25
C SER A 258 13.04 -48.33 10.66
N ARG A 259 12.90 -49.22 11.64
CA ARG A 259 13.15 -48.95 13.06
C ARG A 259 14.65 -48.82 13.32
N ASP A 260 15.39 -48.25 12.38
CA ASP A 260 16.71 -47.72 12.71
C ASP A 260 16.42 -46.36 13.33
N PRO A 261 16.74 -46.17 14.63
CA PRO A 261 16.52 -44.90 15.27
C PRO A 261 17.47 -43.91 14.59
N VAL A 262 16.95 -43.12 13.64
CA VAL A 262 17.42 -41.74 13.53
C VAL A 262 17.20 -41.21 14.94
N LYS A 263 18.29 -41.12 15.72
CA LYS A 263 18.25 -40.71 17.12
C LYS A 263 17.28 -39.55 17.21
N ASN A 264 16.35 -39.66 18.15
CA ASN A 264 15.51 -38.57 18.58
C ASN A 264 16.40 -37.36 18.86
N TYR A 265 16.62 -36.52 17.84
CA TYR A 265 17.29 -35.23 17.97
C TYR A 265 16.51 -34.33 18.93
N SER A 266 15.34 -34.76 19.43
CA SER A 266 14.61 -34.15 20.52
C SER A 266 15.32 -34.15 21.87
N GLU A 267 16.29 -35.04 22.15
CA GLU A 267 17.05 -35.03 23.41
C GLU A 267 18.34 -34.19 23.37
N ASP A 268 19.01 -34.09 22.21
CA ASP A 268 20.14 -33.15 22.04
C ASP A 268 19.70 -31.69 21.83
N ILE A 269 18.40 -31.43 21.63
CA ILE A 269 17.80 -30.09 21.69
C ILE A 269 18.07 -29.38 23.03
N ARG A 270 18.43 -30.10 24.11
CA ARG A 270 18.72 -29.50 25.42
C ARG A 270 20.19 -29.22 25.71
N LYS A 271 21.16 -29.69 24.91
CA LYS A 271 22.59 -29.58 25.25
C LYS A 271 23.44 -28.68 24.34
N SER A 272 22.87 -28.08 23.30
CA SER A 272 23.55 -27.06 22.47
C SER A 272 22.83 -25.70 22.52
N SER A 273 22.67 -25.14 23.72
CA SER A 273 22.23 -23.75 23.87
C SER A 273 23.13 -22.96 24.82
N ASN A 274 24.42 -22.91 24.52
CA ASN A 274 25.29 -21.82 24.98
C ASN A 274 25.33 -20.68 23.96
N TYR A 275 24.17 -20.34 23.37
CA TYR A 275 23.99 -19.05 22.73
C TYR A 275 23.48 -18.09 23.80
N SER A 276 24.17 -16.96 23.95
CA SER A 276 23.74 -15.95 24.90
C SER A 276 22.33 -15.48 24.54
N LEU A 277 21.54 -15.11 25.55
CA LEU A 277 20.20 -14.52 25.34
C LEU A 277 20.27 -13.29 24.39
N TRP A 278 21.45 -12.64 24.33
CA TRP A 278 21.80 -11.55 23.44
C TRP A 278 22.01 -11.97 21.96
N ASP A 279 22.46 -13.18 21.67
CA ASP A 279 22.56 -13.69 20.29
C ASP A 279 21.19 -14.05 19.71
N ARG A 280 20.22 -14.40 20.56
CA ARG A 280 18.80 -14.51 20.18
C ARG A 280 18.11 -13.14 20.00
N LEU A 281 18.66 -12.09 20.60
CA LEU A 281 18.18 -10.71 20.51
C LEU A 281 18.87 -9.89 19.41
N ARG A 282 19.95 -10.39 18.77
CA ARG A 282 20.51 -9.77 17.57
C ARG A 282 19.53 -9.94 16.42
N PHE A 283 18.68 -8.92 16.26
CA PHE A 283 17.59 -8.89 15.31
C PHE A 283 18.04 -8.94 13.84
N THR A 284 19.26 -8.48 13.55
CA THR A 284 19.81 -8.46 12.19
C THR A 284 21.33 -8.39 12.18
N ASN A 285 21.93 -8.75 11.05
CA ASN A 285 23.36 -8.64 10.81
C ASN A 285 23.69 -7.36 10.03
N LYS A 286 24.86 -6.75 10.27
CA LYS A 286 25.33 -5.56 9.54
C LYS A 286 25.35 -5.80 8.03
N GLY A 287 25.76 -7.00 7.60
CA GLY A 287 25.74 -7.40 6.19
C GLY A 287 24.33 -7.43 5.59
N HIS A 288 23.35 -8.00 6.31
CA HIS A 288 21.95 -8.02 5.88
C HIS A 288 21.38 -6.59 5.77
N ALA A 289 21.64 -5.74 6.77
CA ALA A 289 21.20 -4.36 6.78
C ALA A 289 21.77 -3.56 5.60
N LYS A 290 23.09 -3.65 5.37
CA LYS A 290 23.78 -3.01 4.23
C LYS A 290 23.18 -3.50 2.90
N ALA A 291 23.00 -4.80 2.74
CA ALA A 291 22.45 -5.40 1.53
C ALA A 291 21.03 -4.94 1.21
N LEU A 292 20.12 -5.01 2.19
CA LEU A 292 18.70 -4.69 1.99
C LEU A 292 18.48 -3.19 1.80
N LEU A 293 19.13 -2.33 2.59
CA LEU A 293 19.06 -0.88 2.42
C LEU A 293 19.64 -0.44 1.08
N SER A 294 20.81 -0.96 0.71
CA SER A 294 21.42 -0.66 -0.59
C SER A 294 20.55 -1.14 -1.74
N LYS A 295 19.90 -2.31 -1.63
CA LYS A 295 18.96 -2.81 -2.63
C LYS A 295 17.81 -1.83 -2.83
N ASN A 296 17.11 -1.49 -1.75
CA ASN A 296 15.91 -0.65 -1.81
C ASN A 296 16.25 0.75 -2.34
N PHE A 297 17.33 1.36 -1.85
CA PHE A 297 17.78 2.67 -2.32
C PHE A 297 18.18 2.65 -3.80
N LEU A 298 18.89 1.61 -4.25
CA LEU A 298 19.29 1.48 -5.65
C LEU A 298 18.07 1.31 -6.57
N ARG A 299 17.04 0.58 -6.14
CA ARG A 299 15.77 0.48 -6.86
C ARG A 299 15.10 1.84 -7.02
N PHE A 300 15.03 2.64 -5.96
CA PHE A 300 14.51 4.01 -6.06
C PHE A 300 15.32 4.86 -7.04
N LYS A 301 16.65 4.86 -6.92
CA LYS A 301 17.53 5.64 -7.80
C LYS A 301 17.43 5.24 -9.27
N ARG A 302 17.26 3.95 -9.57
CA ARG A 302 17.21 3.41 -10.95
C ARG A 302 15.81 3.37 -11.56
N HIS A 303 14.77 3.67 -10.77
CA HIS A 303 13.39 3.89 -11.23
C HIS A 303 12.93 5.33 -10.95
N PRO A 304 13.51 6.33 -11.65
CA PRO A 304 13.14 7.72 -11.45
C PRO A 304 11.68 8.00 -11.77
N GLY A 305 11.05 7.20 -12.66
CA GLY A 305 9.62 7.32 -12.95
C GLY A 305 8.76 7.10 -11.70
N THR A 306 9.01 6.05 -10.94
CA THR A 306 8.27 5.77 -9.70
C THR A 306 8.47 6.86 -8.65
N LEU A 307 9.69 7.40 -8.51
CA LEU A 307 9.96 8.53 -7.61
C LEU A 307 9.29 9.82 -8.09
N MET A 308 9.39 10.14 -9.37
CA MET A 308 8.73 11.30 -9.97
C MET A 308 7.22 11.23 -9.74
N PHE A 309 6.60 10.07 -9.99
CA PHE A 309 5.18 9.88 -9.70
C PHE A 309 4.89 9.97 -8.20
N ALA A 310 5.74 9.42 -7.34
CA ALA A 310 5.59 9.48 -5.89
C ALA A 310 5.60 10.91 -5.33
N PHE A 311 6.25 11.86 -5.99
CA PHE A 311 6.33 13.28 -5.57
C PHE A 311 5.36 14.19 -6.35
N VAL A 312 5.14 13.93 -7.64
CA VAL A 312 4.22 14.74 -8.46
C VAL A 312 2.75 14.48 -8.11
N PHE A 313 2.38 13.22 -7.83
CA PHE A 313 0.99 12.88 -7.51
C PHE A 313 0.46 13.52 -6.22
N PRO A 314 1.18 13.53 -5.08
CA PRO A 314 0.69 14.23 -3.88
C PRO A 314 0.46 15.72 -4.14
N VAL A 315 1.38 16.36 -4.87
CA VAL A 315 1.22 17.77 -5.28
C VAL A 315 -0.04 17.95 -6.12
N LEU A 316 -0.22 17.13 -7.16
CA LEU A 316 -1.39 17.20 -8.02
C LEU A 316 -2.71 16.97 -7.25
N GLN A 317 -2.76 15.94 -6.40
CA GLN A 317 -3.93 15.59 -5.60
C GLN A 317 -4.30 16.71 -4.63
N MET A 318 -3.31 17.25 -3.90
CA MET A 318 -3.54 18.33 -2.95
C MET A 318 -3.88 19.65 -3.63
N CYS A 319 -3.20 20.02 -4.72
CA CYS A 319 -3.57 21.21 -5.50
C CYS A 319 -4.98 21.12 -6.05
N THR A 320 -5.36 19.96 -6.60
CA THR A 320 -6.72 19.74 -7.12
C THR A 320 -7.74 19.90 -5.99
N PHE A 321 -7.51 19.28 -4.83
CA PHE A 321 -8.38 19.43 -3.67
C PHE A 321 -8.48 20.89 -3.19
N LEU A 322 -7.36 21.57 -2.97
CA LEU A 322 -7.30 22.92 -2.41
C LEU A 322 -7.87 24.00 -3.36
N LEU A 323 -7.85 23.74 -4.68
CA LEU A 323 -8.45 24.62 -5.69
C LEU A 323 -9.93 24.33 -5.94
N ALA A 324 -10.35 23.07 -5.85
CA ALA A 324 -11.72 22.66 -6.17
C ALA A 324 -12.69 22.84 -4.99
N VAL A 325 -12.24 22.69 -3.74
CA VAL A 325 -13.13 22.66 -2.58
C VAL A 325 -13.16 24.01 -1.87
N GLY A 326 -14.37 24.48 -1.55
CA GLY A 326 -14.61 25.55 -0.56
C GLY A 326 -14.84 26.95 -1.10
N ARG A 327 -14.62 27.24 -2.39
CA ARG A 327 -14.92 28.58 -2.93
C ARG A 327 -16.43 28.78 -3.10
N VAL A 328 -16.94 29.97 -2.75
CA VAL A 328 -18.30 30.38 -3.12
C VAL A 328 -18.37 30.47 -4.65
N PRO A 329 -19.39 29.90 -5.32
CA PRO A 329 -19.48 29.96 -6.78
C PRO A 329 -19.71 31.40 -7.26
N ASN A 330 -18.84 31.89 -8.15
CA ASN A 330 -18.89 33.26 -8.65
C ASN A 330 -20.05 33.53 -9.62
N ASP A 331 -20.58 32.49 -10.29
CA ASP A 331 -21.62 32.63 -11.33
C ASP A 331 -23.02 32.24 -10.84
N MET A 332 -23.23 32.19 -9.52
CA MET A 332 -24.53 31.84 -8.99
C MET A 332 -25.55 32.95 -9.25
N THR A 333 -26.60 32.62 -10.01
CA THR A 333 -27.71 33.50 -10.35
C THR A 333 -28.86 33.35 -9.36
N VAL A 334 -29.25 34.47 -8.75
CA VAL A 334 -30.43 34.59 -7.89
C VAL A 334 -31.47 35.44 -8.62
N GLY A 335 -32.63 34.86 -8.86
CA GLY A 335 -33.78 35.56 -9.42
C GLY A 335 -34.45 36.44 -8.36
N ILE A 336 -34.86 37.64 -8.75
CA ILE A 336 -35.57 38.58 -7.89
C ILE A 336 -36.85 39.00 -8.60
N ILE A 337 -37.99 38.80 -7.94
CA ILE A 337 -39.24 39.47 -8.27
C ILE A 337 -39.50 40.47 -7.15
N ASN A 338 -39.55 41.74 -7.52
CA ASN A 338 -39.93 42.81 -6.61
C ASN A 338 -41.10 43.57 -7.22
N GLU A 339 -42.30 43.37 -6.67
CA GLU A 339 -43.51 44.01 -7.17
C GLU A 339 -43.62 45.48 -6.69
N GLU A 340 -42.86 45.91 -5.68
CA GLU A 340 -42.89 47.29 -5.15
C GLU A 340 -42.29 48.31 -6.13
N ILE A 341 -41.36 47.86 -6.99
CA ILE A 341 -40.64 48.76 -7.91
C ILE A 341 -41.42 49.02 -9.21
N GLY A 342 -42.63 48.47 -9.37
CA GLY A 342 -43.50 48.76 -10.51
C GLY A 342 -42.80 48.64 -11.87
N ASN A 343 -42.63 49.77 -12.56
CA ASN A 343 -42.04 49.84 -13.91
C ASN A 343 -40.51 49.95 -13.95
N TYR A 344 -39.84 50.13 -12.80
CA TYR A 344 -38.37 50.23 -12.75
C TYR A 344 -37.71 48.87 -13.01
N SER A 345 -36.56 48.86 -13.67
CA SER A 345 -35.89 47.60 -14.07
C SER A 345 -35.17 46.89 -12.93
N ASN A 346 -34.73 47.62 -11.91
CA ASN A 346 -34.02 47.09 -10.75
C ASN A 346 -34.05 48.09 -9.58
N CYS A 347 -33.58 47.64 -8.40
CA CYS A 347 -33.53 48.48 -7.20
C CYS A 347 -32.57 49.66 -7.27
N ARG A 348 -31.56 49.61 -8.15
CA ARG A 348 -30.63 50.73 -8.35
C ARG A 348 -31.32 51.89 -9.07
N GLU A 349 -32.12 51.59 -10.08
CA GLU A 349 -32.93 52.57 -10.81
C GLU A 349 -34.06 53.13 -9.92
N TYR A 350 -34.71 52.26 -9.14
CA TYR A 350 -35.73 52.69 -8.18
C TYR A 350 -35.15 53.66 -7.13
N GLY A 351 -34.04 53.29 -6.50
CA GLY A 351 -33.40 54.09 -5.45
C GLY A 351 -32.75 55.39 -5.93
N ALA A 352 -32.49 55.53 -7.23
CA ALA A 352 -32.04 56.80 -7.81
C ALA A 352 -33.17 57.84 -7.87
N ASN A 353 -34.43 57.38 -7.93
CA ASN A 353 -35.61 58.22 -8.13
C ASN A 353 -36.54 58.27 -6.90
N ASN A 354 -36.37 57.35 -5.95
CA ASN A 354 -37.24 57.20 -4.79
C ASN A 354 -36.41 56.95 -3.51
N PRO A 355 -36.91 57.33 -2.33
CA PRO A 355 -36.27 57.00 -1.06
C PRO A 355 -36.26 55.48 -0.82
N VAL A 356 -35.17 54.98 -0.23
CA VAL A 356 -35.00 53.57 0.14
C VAL A 356 -34.49 53.47 1.57
N GLY A 357 -35.24 52.79 2.44
CA GLY A 357 -34.95 52.65 3.87
C GLY A 357 -35.92 53.39 4.78
N GLY A 358 -35.52 53.58 6.04
CA GLY A 358 -36.24 54.40 7.00
C GLY A 358 -35.88 55.88 6.87
N GLN A 359 -36.84 56.77 7.08
CA GLN A 359 -36.63 58.20 7.15
C GLN A 359 -37.34 58.75 8.39
N LEU A 360 -36.57 59.39 9.26
CA LEU A 360 -37.14 60.08 10.42
C LEU A 360 -37.86 61.35 9.96
N SER A 361 -39.18 61.40 10.14
CA SER A 361 -39.97 62.61 9.93
C SER A 361 -39.68 63.65 11.02
N GLN A 362 -40.03 64.91 10.76
CA GLN A 362 -39.84 66.02 11.71
C GLN A 362 -40.60 65.80 13.03
N ASP A 363 -41.67 65.00 13.00
CA ASP A 363 -42.50 64.64 14.16
C ASP A 363 -41.96 63.43 14.95
N GLY A 364 -40.78 62.91 14.60
CA GLY A 364 -40.16 61.75 15.27
C GLY A 364 -40.74 60.38 14.88
N VAL A 365 -41.67 60.34 13.91
CA VAL A 365 -42.19 59.11 13.32
C VAL A 365 -41.23 58.63 12.22
N CYS A 366 -40.84 57.36 12.27
CA CYS A 366 -40.00 56.78 11.22
C CYS A 366 -40.86 56.24 10.07
N GLU A 367 -40.80 56.89 8.92
CA GLU A 367 -41.47 56.45 7.69
C GLU A 367 -40.58 55.49 6.90
N PHE A 368 -41.17 54.44 6.34
CA PHE A 368 -40.45 53.46 5.53
C PHE A 368 -40.82 53.55 4.05
N LYS A 369 -39.81 53.50 3.18
CA LYS A 369 -39.99 53.46 1.72
C LYS A 369 -39.01 52.48 1.09
N GLY A 370 -39.49 51.71 0.11
CA GLY A 370 -38.65 50.82 -0.71
C GLY A 370 -37.87 49.77 0.10
N LEU A 371 -38.49 49.18 1.13
CA LEU A 371 -37.82 48.25 2.05
C LEU A 371 -37.30 46.98 1.37
N ALA A 372 -38.00 46.44 0.36
CA ALA A 372 -37.47 45.32 -0.42
C ALA A 372 -36.14 45.66 -1.09
N CYS A 373 -36.00 46.89 -1.62
CA CYS A 373 -34.75 47.33 -2.22
C CYS A 373 -33.63 47.58 -1.20
N LYS A 374 -33.96 48.05 0.01
CA LYS A 374 -32.98 48.15 1.12
C LYS A 374 -32.43 46.77 1.47
N PHE A 375 -33.30 45.76 1.59
CA PHE A 375 -32.87 44.38 1.84
C PHE A 375 -32.00 43.83 0.69
N ILE A 376 -32.42 43.98 -0.57
CA ILE A 376 -31.67 43.49 -1.75
C ILE A 376 -30.27 44.13 -1.85
N ASN A 377 -30.14 45.40 -1.45
CA ASN A 377 -28.85 46.08 -1.39
C ASN A 377 -27.94 45.50 -0.29
N ASN A 378 -28.51 45.03 0.83
CA ASN A 378 -27.77 44.41 1.94
C ASN A 378 -27.34 42.96 1.70
N ILE A 379 -27.89 42.29 0.68
CA ILE A 379 -27.37 41.00 0.19
C ILE A 379 -25.89 41.15 -0.29
N GLY A 380 -25.44 42.37 -0.59
CA GLY A 380 -24.05 42.66 -0.93
C GLY A 380 -23.57 42.00 -2.23
N ASP A 381 -22.25 41.89 -2.39
CA ASP A 381 -21.56 41.29 -3.55
C ASP A 381 -21.34 39.78 -3.42
N LYS A 382 -21.67 39.18 -2.27
CA LYS A 382 -21.45 37.75 -2.00
C LYS A 382 -22.39 36.82 -2.77
N LEU A 383 -23.54 37.33 -3.22
CA LEU A 383 -24.41 36.71 -4.22
C LEU A 383 -24.41 37.59 -5.49
N PRO A 384 -23.40 37.42 -6.36
CA PRO A 384 -22.99 38.45 -7.31
C PRO A 384 -23.93 38.64 -8.51
N VAL A 385 -24.70 37.62 -8.92
CA VAL A 385 -25.55 37.72 -10.11
C VAL A 385 -27.03 37.76 -9.74
N LYS A 386 -27.61 38.96 -9.73
CA LYS A 386 -29.03 39.22 -9.44
C LYS A 386 -29.78 39.45 -10.75
N THR A 387 -30.71 38.58 -11.11
CA THR A 387 -31.55 38.70 -12.32
C THR A 387 -32.97 39.07 -11.94
N TYR A 388 -33.48 40.19 -12.46
CA TYR A 388 -34.82 40.68 -12.14
C TYR A 388 -35.85 40.13 -13.14
N TYR A 389 -36.97 39.64 -12.62
CA TYR A 389 -38.10 39.13 -13.41
C TYR A 389 -39.36 39.94 -13.12
N ARG A 390 -40.21 40.09 -14.14
CA ARG A 390 -41.47 40.87 -14.02
C ARG A 390 -42.64 40.02 -13.57
N THR A 391 -42.71 38.77 -14.00
CA THR A 391 -43.82 37.87 -13.67
C THR A 391 -43.32 36.64 -12.95
N LYS A 392 -44.17 36.10 -12.08
CA LYS A 392 -43.88 34.87 -11.33
C LYS A 392 -43.73 33.68 -12.27
N GLU A 393 -44.49 33.64 -13.35
CA GLU A 393 -44.45 32.56 -14.35
C GLU A 393 -43.11 32.49 -15.06
N GLU A 394 -42.58 33.64 -15.52
CA GLU A 394 -41.29 33.72 -16.22
C GLU A 394 -40.14 33.30 -15.29
N ALA A 395 -40.16 33.77 -14.04
CA ALA A 395 -39.15 33.40 -13.06
C ALA A 395 -39.23 31.92 -12.69
N MET A 396 -40.44 31.38 -12.49
CA MET A 396 -40.64 29.96 -12.20
C MET A 396 -40.22 29.07 -13.37
N GLU A 397 -40.41 29.51 -14.60
CA GLU A 397 -39.88 28.84 -15.78
C GLU A 397 -38.35 28.91 -15.82
N ALA A 398 -37.76 30.04 -15.44
CA ALA A 398 -36.31 30.19 -15.32
C ALA A 398 -35.72 29.27 -14.22
N VAL A 399 -36.39 29.08 -13.08
CA VAL A 399 -36.03 28.09 -12.07
C VAL A 399 -36.10 26.68 -12.67
N LYS A 400 -37.22 26.32 -13.32
CA LYS A 400 -37.41 24.99 -13.94
C LYS A 400 -36.40 24.68 -15.04
N MET A 401 -35.94 25.70 -15.76
CA MET A 401 -34.90 25.58 -16.79
C MET A 401 -33.48 25.62 -16.23
N GLY A 402 -33.30 25.77 -14.91
CA GLY A 402 -31.98 25.86 -14.26
C GLY A 402 -31.20 27.14 -14.57
N LYS A 403 -31.87 28.22 -15.00
CA LYS A 403 -31.24 29.53 -15.27
C LYS A 403 -30.98 30.32 -13.98
N ILE A 404 -31.77 30.07 -12.94
CA ILE A 404 -31.65 30.65 -11.60
C ILE A 404 -31.81 29.54 -10.56
N HIS A 405 -31.02 29.61 -9.49
CA HIS A 405 -31.00 28.57 -8.44
C HIS A 405 -31.97 28.88 -7.30
N ASN A 406 -32.16 30.16 -7.02
CA ASN A 406 -33.06 30.65 -5.99
C ASN A 406 -33.83 31.84 -6.53
N LEU A 407 -35.10 31.93 -6.18
CA LEU A 407 -35.99 33.02 -6.53
C LEU A 407 -36.49 33.69 -5.26
N ILE A 408 -36.17 34.98 -5.11
CA ILE A 408 -36.63 35.82 -4.01
C ILE A 408 -37.81 36.65 -4.52
N HIS A 409 -38.95 36.55 -3.85
CA HIS A 409 -40.19 37.24 -4.21
C HIS A 409 -40.64 38.18 -3.08
N PHE A 410 -40.83 39.44 -3.43
CA PHE A 410 -41.44 40.49 -2.59
C PHE A 410 -42.79 40.89 -3.17
N SER A 411 -43.84 40.88 -2.34
CA SER A 411 -45.19 41.35 -2.70
C SER A 411 -45.23 42.86 -2.88
N GLY A 412 -46.19 43.36 -3.68
CA GLY A 412 -46.32 44.80 -3.96
C GLY A 412 -46.55 45.70 -2.75
N ASN A 413 -47.13 45.17 -1.66
CA ASN A 413 -47.39 45.91 -0.41
C ASN A 413 -46.38 45.54 0.71
N TYR A 414 -45.19 45.04 0.36
CA TYR A 414 -44.21 44.57 1.34
C TYR A 414 -43.80 45.66 2.36
N THR A 415 -43.48 46.87 1.90
CA THR A 415 -43.08 48.00 2.76
C THR A 415 -44.22 48.42 3.68
N GLU A 416 -45.44 48.53 3.15
CA GLU A 416 -46.63 48.89 3.94
C GLU A 416 -46.92 47.84 5.02
N ALA A 417 -46.86 46.55 4.67
CA ALA A 417 -47.07 45.44 5.60
C ALA A 417 -46.00 45.36 6.70
N VAL A 418 -44.72 45.59 6.36
CA VAL A 418 -43.64 45.67 7.35
C VAL A 418 -43.82 46.89 8.27
N ALA A 419 -44.21 48.04 7.72
CA ALA A 419 -44.41 49.28 8.47
C ALA A 419 -45.60 49.17 9.44
N LEU A 420 -46.74 48.63 9.00
CA LEU A 420 -47.95 48.42 9.80
C LEU A 420 -47.69 47.60 11.06
N ILE A 421 -46.92 46.52 10.94
CA ILE A 421 -46.62 45.61 12.07
C ILE A 421 -45.61 46.21 13.04
N ARG A 422 -44.77 47.14 12.57
CA ARG A 422 -43.82 47.86 13.43
C ARG A 422 -44.47 49.04 14.14
N ASP A 423 -45.65 49.48 13.70
CA ASP A 423 -46.40 50.53 14.35
C ASP A 423 -47.06 49.99 15.64
N SER A 424 -46.49 50.37 16.77
CA SER A 424 -46.98 50.01 18.11
C SER A 424 -48.41 50.49 18.43
N SER A 425 -49.01 51.34 17.58
CA SER A 425 -50.39 51.81 17.73
C SER A 425 -51.45 50.85 17.17
N VAL A 426 -51.04 49.86 16.36
CA VAL A 426 -51.93 48.87 15.75
C VAL A 426 -52.05 47.65 16.68
N THR A 427 -53.15 47.60 17.46
CA THR A 427 -53.45 46.50 18.41
C THR A 427 -54.54 45.53 17.93
N GLU A 428 -55.04 45.69 16.70
CA GLU A 428 -56.14 44.90 16.11
C GLU A 428 -55.66 43.67 15.31
N ASP A 429 -56.59 42.74 15.03
CA ASP A 429 -56.38 41.55 14.20
C ASP A 429 -55.88 41.95 12.79
N ILE A 430 -54.57 41.84 12.59
CA ILE A 430 -53.92 42.10 11.29
C ILE A 430 -54.43 41.04 10.29
N PRO A 431 -54.97 41.43 9.11
CA PRO A 431 -55.42 40.49 8.09
C PRO A 431 -54.30 39.53 7.64
N ASP A 432 -54.65 38.25 7.43
CA ASP A 432 -53.70 37.24 6.94
C ASP A 432 -53.00 37.65 5.63
N SER A 433 -53.65 38.47 4.80
CA SER A 433 -53.07 39.03 3.56
C SER A 433 -51.89 39.96 3.80
N ASP A 434 -51.92 40.74 4.88
CA ASP A 434 -50.85 41.68 5.23
C ASP A 434 -49.69 40.92 5.89
N ILE A 435 -49.99 39.89 6.68
CA ILE A 435 -48.98 38.98 7.24
C ILE A 435 -48.21 38.28 6.11
N GLN A 436 -48.90 37.75 5.10
CA GLN A 436 -48.28 37.13 3.92
C GLN A 436 -47.49 38.13 3.07
N SER A 437 -47.96 39.37 2.94
CA SER A 437 -47.28 40.41 2.16
C SER A 437 -45.95 40.85 2.79
N ARG A 438 -45.76 40.62 4.10
CA ARG A 438 -44.51 40.87 4.83
C ARG A 438 -43.45 39.78 4.61
N GLU A 439 -43.82 38.59 4.15
CA GLU A 439 -42.89 37.47 4.03
C GLU A 439 -41.96 37.65 2.83
N ILE A 440 -40.65 37.43 3.05
CA ILE A 440 -39.69 37.32 1.96
C ILE A 440 -39.76 35.87 1.46
N ASN A 441 -40.45 35.66 0.35
CA ASN A 441 -40.68 34.33 -0.20
C ASN A 441 -39.47 33.86 -1.00
N VAL A 442 -38.77 32.83 -0.51
CA VAL A 442 -37.61 32.25 -1.19
C VAL A 442 -37.97 30.88 -1.75
N ILE A 443 -38.11 30.80 -3.06
CA ILE A 443 -38.33 29.55 -3.79
C ILE A 443 -36.95 29.00 -4.19
N ARG A 444 -36.66 27.77 -3.77
CA ARG A 444 -35.34 27.15 -3.88
C ARG A 444 -35.38 25.99 -4.87
N ASP A 445 -34.35 25.88 -5.70
CA ASP A 445 -34.04 24.64 -6.40
C ASP A 445 -33.12 23.78 -5.52
N VAL A 446 -33.69 22.74 -4.90
CA VAL A 446 -33.01 21.89 -3.91
C VAL A 446 -32.18 20.78 -4.57
N LEU A 447 -31.97 20.81 -5.89
CA LEU A 447 -31.13 19.81 -6.57
C LEU A 447 -29.66 19.82 -6.09
N ASP A 448 -29.17 20.95 -5.57
CA ASP A 448 -27.87 21.06 -4.90
C ASP A 448 -28.01 21.63 -3.48
N HIS A 449 -28.02 20.72 -2.51
CA HIS A 449 -28.08 21.07 -1.08
C HIS A 449 -26.93 21.98 -0.63
N SER A 450 -25.72 21.80 -1.18
CA SER A 450 -24.55 22.56 -0.73
C SER A 450 -24.65 24.02 -1.15
N LEU A 451 -25.19 24.28 -2.34
CA LEU A 451 -25.44 25.65 -2.82
C LEU A 451 -26.63 26.29 -2.10
N THR A 452 -27.67 25.51 -1.82
CA THR A 452 -28.85 25.98 -1.10
C THR A 452 -28.50 26.48 0.31
N ASP A 453 -27.69 25.72 1.04
CA ASP A 453 -27.26 26.08 2.41
C ASP A 453 -26.41 27.37 2.43
N ILE A 454 -25.56 27.56 1.41
CA ILE A 454 -24.76 28.79 1.26
C ILE A 454 -25.68 30.00 1.05
N VAL A 455 -26.66 29.89 0.15
CA VAL A 455 -27.60 30.99 -0.14
C VAL A 455 -28.46 31.30 1.08
N GLU A 456 -28.96 30.28 1.77
CA GLU A 456 -29.78 30.46 2.97
C GLU A 456 -29.00 31.18 4.09
N LYS A 457 -27.75 30.79 4.33
CA LYS A 457 -26.86 31.48 5.28
C LYS A 457 -26.66 32.95 4.90
N GLU A 458 -26.32 33.22 3.64
CA GLU A 458 -26.08 34.59 3.18
C GLU A 458 -27.34 35.47 3.20
N LEU A 459 -28.52 34.91 2.89
CA LEU A 459 -29.80 35.62 3.01
C LEU A 459 -30.15 35.93 4.48
N TYR A 460 -29.86 35.00 5.39
CA TYR A 460 -30.06 35.22 6.82
C TYR A 460 -29.12 36.32 7.35
N ASP A 461 -27.85 36.30 6.96
CA ASP A 461 -26.87 37.34 7.31
C ASP A 461 -27.26 38.71 6.74
N ALA A 462 -27.76 38.74 5.49
CA ALA A 462 -28.30 39.95 4.87
C ALA A 462 -29.53 40.48 5.62
N TYR A 463 -30.41 39.59 6.09
CA TYR A 463 -31.60 39.96 6.87
C TYR A 463 -31.23 40.57 8.22
N LYS A 464 -30.24 39.99 8.91
CA LYS A 464 -29.71 40.52 10.17
C LYS A 464 -29.18 41.96 9.98
N LYS A 465 -28.35 42.17 8.96
CA LYS A 465 -27.82 43.51 8.61
C LYS A 465 -28.92 44.49 8.21
N TYR A 466 -29.92 44.02 7.49
CA TYR A 466 -31.10 44.81 7.11
C TYR A 466 -31.87 45.32 8.32
N ARG A 467 -32.16 44.47 9.31
CA ARG A 467 -32.84 44.91 10.54
C ARG A 467 -32.02 45.89 11.36
N GLU A 468 -30.72 45.65 11.51
CA GLU A 468 -29.82 46.57 12.20
C GLU A 468 -29.77 47.93 11.49
N SER A 469 -29.64 47.95 10.16
CA SER A 469 -29.63 49.18 9.37
C SER A 469 -30.96 49.94 9.43
N LEU A 470 -32.10 49.25 9.56
CA LEU A 470 -33.39 49.93 9.71
C LEU A 470 -33.55 50.60 11.08
N ALA A 471 -33.04 49.98 12.15
CA ALA A 471 -32.99 50.64 13.45
C ALA A 471 -32.13 51.91 13.39
N GLU A 472 -30.97 51.86 12.71
CA GLU A 472 -30.10 53.02 12.52
C GLU A 472 -30.79 54.15 11.74
N ASP A 473 -31.47 53.81 10.64
CA ASP A 473 -32.24 54.77 9.82
C ASP A 473 -33.29 55.53 10.67
N CYS A 474 -33.85 54.87 11.71
CA CYS A 474 -34.85 55.43 12.62
C CYS A 474 -34.28 55.97 13.94
N ASN A 475 -32.96 56.07 14.09
CA ASN A 475 -32.28 56.47 15.33
C ASN A 475 -32.67 55.61 16.57
N GLU A 476 -33.03 54.36 16.33
CA GLU A 476 -33.28 53.33 17.34
C GLU A 476 -31.97 52.58 17.64
N ASN A 477 -31.92 51.89 18.78
CA ASN A 477 -30.75 51.10 19.13
C ASN A 477 -30.68 49.85 18.23
N PRO A 478 -29.64 49.64 17.40
CA PRO A 478 -29.57 48.47 16.51
C PRO A 478 -29.63 47.13 17.25
N ARG A 479 -29.29 47.13 18.54
CA ARG A 479 -29.38 45.94 19.40
C ARG A 479 -30.82 45.52 19.72
N SER A 480 -31.82 46.40 19.65
CA SER A 480 -33.23 46.03 19.88
C SER A 480 -33.81 45.21 18.73
N GLU A 481 -33.24 45.34 17.53
CA GLU A 481 -33.67 44.63 16.32
C GLU A 481 -32.91 43.32 16.05
N ARG A 482 -31.94 42.98 16.90
CA ARG A 482 -31.23 41.70 16.80
C ARG A 482 -32.15 40.53 17.11
N ILE A 483 -32.02 39.46 16.34
CA ILE A 483 -32.68 38.19 16.65
C ILE A 483 -32.17 37.72 18.02
N PRO A 484 -33.05 37.28 18.95
CA PRO A 484 -32.68 36.94 20.34
C PRO A 484 -31.84 35.66 20.47
N ILE A 485 -31.28 35.17 19.37
CA ILE A 485 -30.30 34.08 19.32
C ILE A 485 -28.96 34.72 18.99
N HIS A 486 -28.13 34.89 20.01
CA HIS A 486 -26.79 35.44 19.87
C HIS A 486 -25.77 34.29 19.84
N PHE A 487 -25.22 34.03 18.66
CA PHE A 487 -24.00 33.24 18.56
C PHE A 487 -22.85 34.16 19.00
N ASN A 488 -22.27 33.86 20.16
CA ASN A 488 -21.05 34.52 20.62
C ASN A 488 -19.88 34.12 19.73
N ASP A 489 -18.80 34.90 19.79
CA ASP A 489 -17.56 34.57 19.09
C ASP A 489 -17.17 33.10 19.34
N PRO A 490 -16.84 32.34 18.29
CA PRO A 490 -16.51 30.93 18.41
C PRO A 490 -15.30 30.74 19.33
N VAL A 491 -15.37 29.75 20.22
CA VAL A 491 -14.24 29.37 21.08
C VAL A 491 -13.06 28.82 20.25
N TYR A 492 -13.36 28.24 19.08
CA TYR A 492 -12.37 27.69 18.17
C TYR A 492 -12.69 28.07 16.72
N GLY A 493 -11.68 28.62 16.02
CA GLY A 493 -11.77 29.04 14.64
C GLY A 493 -12.42 30.41 14.43
N ASN A 494 -12.39 30.87 13.18
CA ASN A 494 -12.92 32.16 12.76
C ASN A 494 -14.24 31.98 12.00
N GLU A 495 -15.12 32.98 12.02
CA GLU A 495 -16.41 32.94 11.31
C GLU A 495 -16.27 32.82 9.78
N ASP A 496 -15.11 33.22 9.24
CA ASP A 496 -14.76 33.16 7.82
C ASP A 496 -14.15 31.81 7.38
N LYS A 497 -14.13 30.79 8.25
CA LYS A 497 -13.58 29.47 7.90
C LYS A 497 -14.35 28.83 6.75
N THR A 498 -13.60 28.34 5.77
CA THR A 498 -14.16 27.75 4.56
C THR A 498 -14.39 26.25 4.75
N TYR A 499 -15.35 25.66 4.03
CA TYR A 499 -15.57 24.19 4.03
C TYR A 499 -14.30 23.38 3.72
N ARG A 500 -13.41 23.94 2.90
CA ARG A 500 -12.06 23.43 2.62
C ARG A 500 -11.25 23.17 3.88
N ASP A 501 -11.26 24.12 4.81
CA ASP A 501 -10.40 24.07 5.99
C ASP A 501 -10.85 22.94 6.91
N LEU A 502 -12.16 22.66 6.98
CA LEU A 502 -12.74 21.55 7.74
C LEU A 502 -12.31 20.18 7.21
N ILE A 503 -12.24 20.01 5.88
CA ILE A 503 -11.93 18.74 5.22
C ILE A 503 -10.42 18.50 5.09
N ALA A 504 -9.63 19.57 4.99
CA ALA A 504 -8.20 19.49 4.71
C ALA A 504 -7.40 18.54 5.62
N PRO A 505 -7.58 18.50 6.95
CA PRO A 505 -6.86 17.55 7.81
C PRO A 505 -7.03 16.10 7.37
N GLY A 506 -8.27 15.67 7.11
CA GLY A 506 -8.54 14.30 6.68
C GLY A 506 -7.95 13.99 5.31
N MET A 507 -7.95 14.95 4.39
CA MET A 507 -7.35 14.81 3.07
C MET A 507 -5.82 14.72 3.10
N ILE A 508 -5.15 15.55 3.92
CA ILE A 508 -3.70 15.49 4.13
C ILE A 508 -3.29 14.09 4.58
N ALA A 509 -3.97 13.58 5.62
CA ALA A 509 -3.68 12.25 6.17
C ALA A 509 -4.02 11.12 5.17
N LEU A 510 -5.11 11.25 4.42
CA LEU A 510 -5.52 10.28 3.39
C LEU A 510 -4.50 10.18 2.25
N VAL A 511 -4.10 11.32 1.67
CA VAL A 511 -3.12 11.36 0.58
C VAL A 511 -1.79 10.75 1.03
N ALA A 512 -1.30 11.11 2.21
CA ALA A 512 -0.04 10.60 2.76
C ALA A 512 -0.05 9.07 2.98
N VAL A 513 -1.17 8.51 3.47
CA VAL A 513 -1.34 7.05 3.66
C VAL A 513 -1.43 6.32 2.33
N PHE A 514 -2.24 6.84 1.42
CA PHE A 514 -2.62 6.11 0.23
C PHE A 514 -1.45 5.96 -0.76
N LEU A 515 -0.65 7.01 -0.91
CA LEU A 515 0.53 6.97 -1.76
C LEU A 515 1.58 5.99 -1.24
N THR A 516 1.85 6.04 0.07
CA THR A 516 2.84 5.14 0.70
C THR A 516 2.36 3.68 0.70
N MET A 517 1.06 3.45 0.90
CA MET A 517 0.42 2.14 0.74
C MET A 517 0.61 1.61 -0.69
N GLY A 518 0.26 2.39 -1.72
CA GLY A 518 0.35 1.94 -3.11
C GLY A 518 1.78 1.57 -3.54
N ILE A 519 2.76 2.38 -3.18
CA ILE A 519 4.19 2.11 -3.45
C ILE A 519 4.65 0.84 -2.72
N SER A 520 4.27 0.70 -1.44
CA SER A 520 4.62 -0.47 -0.63
C SER A 520 4.07 -1.77 -1.21
N THR A 521 2.76 -1.76 -1.54
CA THR A 521 2.07 -2.92 -2.12
C THR A 521 2.71 -3.35 -3.44
N SER A 522 2.96 -2.40 -4.35
CA SER A 522 3.55 -2.69 -5.65
C SER A 522 4.97 -3.25 -5.52
N ALA A 523 5.81 -2.64 -4.69
CA ALA A 523 7.21 -3.05 -4.52
C ALA A 523 7.36 -4.48 -3.99
N ILE A 524 6.63 -4.83 -2.93
CA ILE A 524 6.72 -6.18 -2.34
C ILE A 524 6.13 -7.23 -3.27
N THR A 525 4.98 -6.97 -3.90
CA THR A 525 4.37 -7.92 -4.83
C THR A 525 5.30 -8.20 -6.01
N THR A 526 5.96 -7.17 -6.56
CA THR A 526 6.97 -7.36 -7.62
C THR A 526 8.13 -8.25 -7.17
N GLU A 527 8.68 -8.05 -5.97
CA GLU A 527 9.75 -8.91 -5.44
C GLU A 527 9.36 -10.37 -5.28
N ARG A 528 8.09 -10.61 -4.95
CA ARG A 528 7.54 -11.96 -4.82
C ARG A 528 7.33 -12.61 -6.18
N THR A 529 6.76 -11.88 -7.15
CA THR A 529 6.52 -12.40 -8.51
C THR A 529 7.82 -12.67 -9.26
N GLU A 530 8.89 -11.93 -8.99
CA GLU A 530 10.22 -12.13 -9.60
C GLU A 530 11.05 -13.23 -8.91
N GLY A 531 10.56 -13.85 -7.84
CA GLY A 531 11.27 -14.90 -7.08
C GLY A 531 12.44 -14.41 -6.21
N ILE A 532 12.73 -13.11 -6.23
CA ILE A 532 13.82 -12.47 -5.46
C ILE A 532 13.59 -12.67 -3.96
N TRP A 533 12.34 -12.59 -3.52
CA TRP A 533 11.93 -12.81 -2.13
C TRP A 533 12.38 -14.18 -1.60
N GLU A 534 12.07 -15.24 -2.35
CA GLU A 534 12.39 -16.62 -1.96
C GLU A 534 13.91 -16.83 -1.91
N ARG A 535 14.63 -16.36 -2.92
CA ARG A 535 16.09 -16.47 -2.99
C ARG A 535 16.78 -15.76 -1.83
N THR A 536 16.26 -14.60 -1.41
CA THR A 536 16.81 -13.82 -0.28
C THR A 536 16.62 -14.56 1.05
N ILE A 537 15.48 -15.24 1.23
CA ILE A 537 15.22 -16.09 2.41
C ILE A 537 16.18 -17.27 2.46
N VAL A 538 16.41 -17.94 1.32
CA VAL A 538 17.34 -19.07 1.23
C VAL A 538 18.79 -18.64 1.45
N ALA A 539 19.14 -17.37 1.21
CA ALA A 539 20.46 -16.82 1.55
C ALA A 539 20.64 -16.52 3.05
N GLY A 540 19.57 -16.63 3.86
CA GLY A 540 19.65 -16.54 5.32
C GLY A 540 19.03 -15.28 5.92
N VAL A 541 18.37 -14.46 5.11
CA VAL A 541 17.65 -13.27 5.58
C VAL A 541 16.27 -13.67 6.08
N SER A 542 15.88 -13.21 7.27
CA SER A 542 14.52 -13.48 7.77
C SER A 542 13.46 -12.68 7.00
N PRO A 543 12.24 -13.21 6.79
CA PRO A 543 11.14 -12.45 6.17
C PRO A 543 10.85 -11.14 6.90
N THR A 544 10.98 -11.14 8.24
CA THR A 544 10.77 -9.97 9.09
C THR A 544 11.82 -8.88 8.86
N GLU A 545 13.08 -9.24 8.63
CA GLU A 545 14.12 -8.26 8.26
C GLU A 545 13.78 -7.56 6.95
N ILE A 546 13.35 -8.32 5.93
CA ILE A 546 12.97 -7.76 4.62
C ILE A 546 11.85 -6.72 4.81
N LEU A 547 10.80 -7.05 5.56
CA LEU A 547 9.67 -6.14 5.81
C LEU A 547 10.08 -4.87 6.57
N ILE A 548 10.98 -4.99 7.56
CA ILE A 548 11.43 -3.85 8.36
C ILE A 548 12.32 -2.91 7.55
N PHE A 549 13.31 -3.44 6.82
CA PHE A 549 14.17 -2.59 6.00
C PHE A 549 13.41 -1.97 4.82
N HIS A 550 12.39 -2.65 4.31
CA HIS A 550 11.44 -2.06 3.35
C HIS A 550 10.68 -0.88 3.98
N THR A 551 10.12 -1.08 5.18
CA THR A 551 9.40 -0.04 5.93
C THR A 551 10.29 1.17 6.23
N ILE A 552 11.53 0.95 6.67
CA ILE A 552 12.52 2.02 6.93
C ILE A 552 12.83 2.80 5.65
N THR A 553 13.01 2.12 4.53
CA THR A 553 13.35 2.82 3.28
C THR A 553 12.18 3.66 2.80
N LEU A 554 10.95 3.13 2.87
CA LEU A 554 9.75 3.87 2.49
C LEU A 554 9.39 4.99 3.45
N SER A 555 9.70 4.87 4.73
CA SER A 555 9.47 5.98 5.69
C SER A 555 10.36 7.18 5.38
N LEU A 556 11.56 6.99 4.81
CA LEU A 556 12.39 8.09 4.32
C LEU A 556 11.76 8.78 3.11
N VAL A 557 11.15 8.03 2.19
CA VAL A 557 10.41 8.60 1.05
C VAL A 557 9.17 9.36 1.53
N SER A 558 8.45 8.84 2.52
CA SER A 558 7.25 9.49 3.05
C SER A 558 7.55 10.83 3.74
N ILE A 559 8.74 11.01 4.33
CA ILE A 559 9.15 12.31 4.88
C ILE A 559 9.10 13.40 3.81
N VAL A 560 9.65 13.13 2.62
CA VAL A 560 9.65 14.09 1.50
C VAL A 560 8.22 14.38 1.03
N GLN A 561 7.39 13.34 0.88
CA GLN A 561 5.99 13.51 0.47
C GLN A 561 5.18 14.35 1.47
N ILE A 562 5.40 14.15 2.78
CA ILE A 562 4.71 14.93 3.81
C ILE A 562 5.20 16.38 3.79
N LEU A 563 6.50 16.62 3.63
CA LEU A 563 7.04 17.98 3.51
C LEU A 563 6.44 18.72 2.30
N GLU A 564 6.29 18.05 1.15
CA GLU A 564 5.64 18.62 -0.04
C GLU A 564 4.19 19.03 0.26
N ILE A 565 3.41 18.13 0.88
CA ILE A 565 2.00 18.40 1.25
C ILE A 565 1.92 19.57 2.26
N PHE A 566 2.87 19.66 3.19
CA PHE A 566 2.93 20.72 4.21
C PHE A 566 3.24 22.08 3.60
N VAL A 567 4.25 22.16 2.72
CA VAL A 567 4.60 23.40 2.02
C VAL A 567 3.42 23.87 1.18
N LEU A 568 2.75 22.96 0.45
CA LEU A 568 1.55 23.30 -0.31
C LEU A 568 0.46 23.86 0.60
N THR A 569 0.09 23.13 1.64
CA THR A 569 -1.10 23.48 2.44
C THR A 569 -0.89 24.72 3.30
N PHE A 570 0.21 24.79 4.03
CA PHE A 570 0.43 25.83 5.05
C PHE A 570 1.28 27.02 4.56
N THR A 571 1.97 26.91 3.44
CA THR A 571 2.82 28.00 2.91
C THR A 571 2.26 28.59 1.62
N ILE A 572 1.80 27.75 0.68
CA ILE A 572 1.31 28.21 -0.63
C ILE A 572 -0.17 28.60 -0.56
N PHE A 573 -1.00 27.79 0.09
CA PHE A 573 -2.43 28.02 0.22
C PHE A 573 -2.84 28.73 1.52
N ASP A 574 -1.85 29.08 2.36
CA ASP A 574 -2.00 29.86 3.60
C ASP A 574 -3.14 29.39 4.51
N MET A 575 -3.21 28.07 4.74
CA MET A 575 -4.23 27.50 5.61
C MET A 575 -3.88 27.72 7.09
N ASP A 576 -4.84 28.23 7.86
CA ASP A 576 -4.67 28.47 9.29
C ASP A 576 -4.41 27.18 10.07
N CYS A 577 -3.39 27.20 10.93
CA CYS A 577 -3.06 26.12 11.86
C CYS A 577 -2.83 26.73 13.25
N GLU A 578 -3.78 26.51 14.16
CA GLU A 578 -3.72 27.01 15.54
C GLU A 578 -2.69 26.23 16.38
N GLY A 579 -2.46 24.97 16.04
CA GLY A 579 -1.56 24.07 16.78
C GLY A 579 -0.12 24.08 16.28
N ASP A 580 0.71 23.30 16.98
CA ASP A 580 2.10 23.07 16.59
C ASP A 580 2.19 22.23 15.31
N LYS A 581 2.76 22.82 14.26
CA LYS A 581 2.95 22.17 12.95
C LYS A 581 3.85 20.93 13.04
N LEU A 582 4.79 20.87 14.00
CA LEU A 582 5.63 19.68 14.18
C LEU A 582 4.82 18.49 14.69
N THR A 583 3.85 18.72 15.57
CA THR A 583 2.91 17.70 16.06
C THR A 583 2.04 17.15 14.91
N VAL A 584 1.55 18.03 14.03
CA VAL A 584 0.83 17.64 12.80
C VAL A 584 1.72 16.74 11.93
N PHE A 585 2.98 17.16 11.69
CA PHE A 585 3.94 16.40 10.88
C PHE A 585 4.20 15.01 11.46
N PHE A 586 4.46 14.94 12.77
CA PHE A 586 4.70 13.69 13.48
C PHE A 586 3.52 12.72 13.38
N LEU A 587 2.29 13.22 13.55
CA LEU A 587 1.10 12.38 13.47
C LEU A 587 0.88 11.83 12.05
N VAL A 588 1.03 12.69 11.02
CA VAL A 588 0.95 12.27 9.62
C VAL A 588 2.06 11.27 9.28
N TYR A 589 3.27 11.45 9.82
CA TYR A 589 4.39 10.53 9.60
C TYR A 589 4.13 9.13 10.18
N ILE A 590 3.66 9.03 11.44
CA ILE A 590 3.27 7.74 12.02
C ILE A 590 2.16 7.11 11.17
N GLN A 591 1.21 7.91 10.71
CA GLN A 591 0.11 7.45 9.88
C GLN A 591 0.58 6.92 8.52
N SER A 592 1.58 7.54 7.89
CA SER A 592 2.24 7.01 6.69
C SER A 592 2.90 5.66 6.94
N ILE A 593 3.54 5.45 8.09
CA ILE A 593 4.09 4.13 8.46
C ILE A 593 2.97 3.09 8.59
N ALA A 594 1.81 3.45 9.17
CA ALA A 594 0.64 2.60 9.18
C ALA A 594 0.17 2.24 7.76
N GLY A 595 0.17 3.21 6.83
CA GLY A 595 -0.09 2.98 5.41
C GLY A 595 0.88 2.00 4.74
N ILE A 596 2.18 2.14 5.01
CA ILE A 596 3.23 1.24 4.49
C ILE A 596 2.98 -0.20 4.95
N THR A 597 2.73 -0.39 6.25
CA THR A 597 2.49 -1.73 6.83
C THR A 597 1.17 -2.34 6.38
N PHE A 598 0.15 -1.53 6.14
CA PHE A 598 -1.09 -1.97 5.52
C PHE A 598 -0.87 -2.43 4.07
N GLY A 599 -0.08 -1.69 3.29
CA GLY A 599 0.31 -2.08 1.93
C GLY A 599 1.09 -3.40 1.88
N ILE A 600 1.98 -3.64 2.86
CA ILE A 600 2.62 -4.94 3.05
C ILE A 600 1.57 -6.02 3.27
N CYS A 601 0.58 -5.80 4.15
CA CYS A 601 -0.47 -6.78 4.40
C CYS A 601 -1.27 -7.12 3.13
N VAL A 602 -1.60 -6.12 2.31
CA VAL A 602 -2.27 -6.32 1.01
C VAL A 602 -1.39 -7.15 0.06
N SER A 603 -0.09 -6.84 -0.02
CA SER A 603 0.87 -7.57 -0.88
C SER A 603 1.03 -9.05 -0.52
N VAL A 604 0.78 -9.42 0.74
CA VAL A 604 0.83 -10.82 1.17
C VAL A 604 -0.38 -11.61 0.64
N ILE A 605 -1.54 -10.95 0.55
CA ILE A 605 -2.81 -11.55 0.13
C ILE A 605 -2.92 -11.65 -1.40
N THR A 606 -2.37 -10.68 -2.12
CA THR A 606 -2.42 -10.59 -3.59
C THR A 606 -1.35 -11.45 -4.25
N LYS A 607 -1.67 -12.08 -5.39
CA LYS A 607 -0.72 -12.95 -6.11
C LYS A 607 -0.03 -12.24 -7.27
N THR A 608 -0.72 -11.28 -7.89
CA THR A 608 -0.21 -10.54 -9.04
C THR A 608 -0.12 -9.05 -8.74
N VAL A 609 0.77 -8.35 -9.44
CA VAL A 609 0.93 -6.90 -9.30
C VAL A 609 -0.35 -6.15 -9.68
N THR A 610 -1.07 -6.64 -10.69
CA THR A 610 -2.35 -6.05 -11.14
C THR A 610 -3.44 -6.15 -10.08
N GLU A 611 -3.62 -7.33 -9.44
CA GLU A 611 -4.54 -7.50 -8.32
C GLU A 611 -4.20 -6.56 -7.16
N ALA A 612 -2.90 -6.41 -6.87
CA ALA A 612 -2.43 -5.59 -5.77
C ALA A 612 -2.67 -4.09 -6.00
N ASN A 613 -2.52 -3.62 -7.24
CA ASN A 613 -2.86 -2.27 -7.64
C ASN A 613 -4.38 -2.02 -7.57
N TYR A 614 -5.20 -2.94 -8.05
CA TYR A 614 -6.67 -2.82 -7.93
C TYR A 614 -7.14 -2.84 -6.49
N ALA A 615 -6.56 -3.69 -5.64
CA ALA A 615 -6.86 -3.69 -4.21
C ALA A 615 -6.50 -2.35 -3.57
N SER A 616 -5.33 -1.79 -3.90
CA SER A 616 -4.91 -0.48 -3.39
C SER A 616 -5.87 0.61 -3.87
N VAL A 617 -6.07 0.79 -5.18
CA VAL A 617 -7.00 1.79 -5.76
C VAL A 617 -8.43 1.65 -5.23
N GLY A 618 -8.94 0.42 -5.16
CA GLY A 618 -10.28 0.13 -4.67
C GLY A 618 -10.51 0.48 -3.20
N LEU A 619 -9.46 0.49 -2.37
CA LEU A 619 -9.55 0.85 -0.95
C LEU A 619 -9.59 2.36 -0.70
N PHE A 620 -9.25 3.19 -1.70
CA PHE A 620 -9.27 4.66 -1.58
C PHE A 620 -10.68 5.19 -1.25
N TYR A 621 -11.68 4.77 -2.02
CA TYR A 621 -13.05 5.29 -1.90
C TYR A 621 -13.76 4.90 -0.59
N PRO A 622 -13.63 3.66 -0.08
CA PRO A 622 -14.09 3.35 1.26
C PRO A 622 -13.36 4.15 2.35
N PHE A 623 -12.06 4.43 2.19
CA PHE A 623 -11.30 5.15 3.23
C PHE A 623 -11.72 6.62 3.29
N ILE A 624 -11.87 7.30 2.14
CA ILE A 624 -12.28 8.70 2.12
C ILE A 624 -13.68 8.92 2.72
N THR A 625 -14.60 7.97 2.52
CA THR A 625 -15.98 8.04 3.03
C THR A 625 -16.08 7.64 4.50
N LEU A 626 -15.36 6.61 4.95
CA LEU A 626 -15.44 6.11 6.32
C LEU A 626 -14.64 6.94 7.34
N THR A 627 -13.66 7.71 6.91
CA THR A 627 -12.75 8.46 7.81
C THR A 627 -13.39 9.64 8.53
N GLY A 628 -14.62 10.00 8.18
CA GLY A 628 -15.27 11.18 8.75
C GLY A 628 -14.89 12.50 8.07
N CYS A 629 -14.09 12.44 7.00
CA CYS A 629 -13.54 13.61 6.31
C CYS A 629 -14.60 14.35 5.47
N PHE A 630 -15.36 13.61 4.66
CA PHE A 630 -16.45 14.17 3.83
C PHE A 630 -17.78 14.25 4.55
N TRP A 631 -18.03 13.31 5.47
CA TRP A 631 -19.27 13.23 6.20
C TRP A 631 -18.97 12.87 7.65
N PRO A 632 -19.52 13.59 8.64
CA PRO A 632 -19.25 13.32 10.05
C PRO A 632 -19.65 11.89 10.42
N ILE A 633 -18.81 11.22 11.23
CA ILE A 633 -19.06 9.84 11.65
C ILE A 633 -20.33 9.71 12.50
N GLU A 634 -20.74 10.80 13.13
CA GLU A 634 -21.97 10.94 13.92
C GLU A 634 -23.21 10.80 13.03
N GLY A 635 -23.11 11.20 11.76
CA GLY A 635 -24.18 11.08 10.77
C GLY A 635 -24.25 9.69 10.12
N MET A 636 -23.33 8.77 10.44
CA MET A 636 -23.33 7.42 9.86
C MET A 636 -24.27 6.49 10.64
N PRO A 637 -24.90 5.50 9.97
CA PRO A 637 -25.63 4.44 10.65
C PRO A 637 -24.77 3.72 11.69
N SER A 638 -25.37 3.27 12.80
CA SER A 638 -24.65 2.69 13.95
C SER A 638 -23.68 1.58 13.57
N TYR A 639 -24.05 0.69 12.64
CA TYR A 639 -23.18 -0.40 12.19
C TYR A 639 -21.94 0.11 11.42
N LEU A 640 -22.12 1.12 10.57
CA LEU A 640 -21.05 1.69 9.77
C LEU A 640 -20.09 2.49 10.62
N ARG A 641 -20.60 3.15 11.67
CA ARG A 641 -19.80 3.85 12.67
C ARG A 641 -18.85 2.91 13.43
N TYR A 642 -19.23 1.66 13.69
CA TYR A 642 -18.29 0.69 14.26
C TYR A 642 -17.22 0.29 13.26
N ILE A 643 -17.57 0.11 11.99
CA ILE A 643 -16.62 -0.23 10.92
C ILE A 643 -15.59 0.90 10.71
N SER A 644 -16.03 2.17 10.74
CA SER A 644 -15.12 3.30 10.56
C SER A 644 -14.03 3.37 11.63
N TYR A 645 -14.30 2.96 12.87
CA TYR A 645 -13.26 2.89 13.91
C TYR A 645 -12.18 1.82 13.65
N PHE A 646 -12.45 0.82 12.82
CA PHE A 646 -11.45 -0.16 12.37
C PHE A 646 -10.65 0.32 11.16
N VAL A 647 -11.04 1.43 10.52
CA VAL A 647 -10.26 2.04 9.45
C VAL A 647 -9.08 2.78 10.09
N PRO A 648 -7.81 2.50 9.68
CA PRO A 648 -6.62 3.04 10.35
C PRO A 648 -6.49 4.55 10.39
N LEU A 649 -7.30 5.27 9.61
CA LEU A 649 -7.19 6.71 9.39
C LEU A 649 -8.23 7.53 10.16
N THR A 650 -9.32 6.93 10.64
CA THR A 650 -10.47 7.66 11.21
C THR A 650 -10.11 8.44 12.48
N ILE A 651 -9.54 7.76 13.48
CA ILE A 651 -9.20 8.39 14.78
C ILE A 651 -8.08 9.42 14.59
N THR A 652 -7.13 9.12 13.71
CA THR A 652 -5.98 9.99 13.42
C THR A 652 -6.40 11.24 12.66
N SER A 653 -7.34 11.13 11.70
CA SER A 653 -7.93 12.27 11.00
C SER A 653 -8.62 13.24 11.98
N GLN A 654 -9.42 12.71 12.91
CA GLN A 654 -10.05 13.51 13.97
C GLN A 654 -9.01 14.19 14.88
N SER A 655 -7.94 13.47 15.23
CA SER A 655 -6.84 14.01 16.04
C SER A 655 -6.14 15.15 15.31
N LEU A 656 -5.89 14.99 14.00
CA LEU A 656 -5.28 16.00 13.15
C LEU A 656 -6.16 17.26 13.02
N SER A 657 -7.47 17.07 12.84
CA SER A 657 -8.45 18.17 12.82
C SER A 657 -8.45 18.93 14.15
N ASN A 658 -8.38 18.23 15.28
CA ASN A 658 -8.29 18.87 16.60
C ASN A 658 -6.99 19.67 16.80
N ILE A 659 -5.85 19.18 16.30
CA ILE A 659 -4.59 19.94 16.36
C ILE A 659 -4.69 21.21 15.50
N ILE A 660 -5.10 21.07 14.24
CA ILE A 660 -5.10 22.17 13.27
C ILE A 660 -6.11 23.26 13.66
N HIS A 661 -7.32 22.89 14.09
CA HIS A 661 -8.38 23.86 14.36
C HIS A 661 -8.52 24.30 15.81
N ARG A 662 -8.11 23.46 16.77
CA ARG A 662 -8.27 23.76 18.21
C ARG A 662 -6.95 24.01 18.94
N GLY A 663 -5.82 23.80 18.26
CA GLY A 663 -4.50 24.00 18.85
C GLY A 663 -4.11 22.98 19.92
N TRP A 664 -4.79 21.84 19.99
CA TRP A 664 -4.53 20.84 21.02
C TRP A 664 -3.18 20.15 20.83
N GLY A 665 -2.40 20.05 21.90
CA GLY A 665 -1.13 19.34 21.93
C GLY A 665 -1.26 17.84 22.15
N LEU A 666 -0.11 17.16 22.21
CA LEU A 666 -0.01 15.71 22.48
C LEU A 666 -0.45 15.32 23.90
N ASP A 667 -0.55 16.28 24.80
CA ASP A 667 -1.05 16.14 26.17
C ASP A 667 -2.56 15.86 26.21
N HIS A 668 -3.30 16.29 25.18
CA HIS A 668 -4.74 16.13 25.14
C HIS A 668 -5.13 14.69 24.76
N PHE A 669 -6.05 14.08 25.52
CA PHE A 669 -6.47 12.68 25.34
C PHE A 669 -6.89 12.35 23.90
N HIS A 670 -7.62 13.25 23.25
CA HIS A 670 -8.10 13.05 21.88
C HIS A 670 -6.95 12.98 20.86
N VAL A 671 -5.86 13.73 21.06
CA VAL A 671 -4.70 13.71 20.16
C VAL A 671 -3.84 12.48 20.42
N TYR A 672 -3.58 12.18 21.70
CA TYR A 672 -2.84 10.98 22.11
C TYR A 672 -3.52 9.69 21.64
N LYS A 673 -4.86 9.64 21.65
CA LYS A 673 -5.64 8.51 21.13
C LYS A 673 -5.35 8.23 19.65
N GLY A 674 -5.14 9.26 18.83
CA GLY A 674 -4.74 9.13 17.43
C GLY A 674 -3.38 8.45 17.28
N VAL A 675 -2.38 8.90 18.03
CA VAL A 675 -1.04 8.29 18.04
C VAL A 675 -1.10 6.82 18.43
N LEU A 676 -1.80 6.51 19.53
CA LEU A 676 -1.93 5.14 20.03
C LEU A 676 -2.64 4.23 19.01
N SER A 677 -3.67 4.76 18.34
CA SER A 677 -4.38 4.04 17.28
C SER A 677 -3.46 3.71 16.11
N SER A 678 -2.73 4.70 15.57
CA SER A 678 -1.81 4.48 14.45
C SER A 678 -0.70 3.49 14.78
N VAL A 679 -0.10 3.60 15.97
CA VAL A 679 0.90 2.64 16.46
C VAL A 679 0.30 1.23 16.60
N GLY A 680 -0.92 1.13 17.15
CA GLY A 680 -1.65 -0.13 17.23
C GLY A 680 -1.85 -0.80 15.87
N PHE A 681 -2.22 -0.02 14.84
CA PHE A 681 -2.36 -0.52 13.47
C PHE A 681 -1.04 -0.97 12.85
N ILE A 682 0.07 -0.25 13.09
CA ILE A 682 1.41 -0.65 12.63
C ILE A 682 1.77 -2.04 13.15
N PHE A 683 1.60 -2.28 14.46
CA PHE A 683 1.88 -3.59 15.06
C PHE A 683 0.91 -4.66 14.57
N PHE A 684 -0.37 -4.33 14.44
CA PHE A 684 -1.39 -5.25 13.95
C PHE A 684 -1.09 -5.73 12.53
N PHE A 685 -0.86 -4.82 11.57
CA PHE A 685 -0.60 -5.20 10.17
C PHE A 685 0.75 -5.89 10.00
N THR A 686 1.79 -5.48 10.74
CA THR A 686 3.09 -6.17 10.71
C THR A 686 2.98 -7.60 11.26
N GLY A 687 2.26 -7.77 12.38
CA GLY A 687 1.99 -9.07 12.98
C GLY A 687 1.16 -9.96 12.07
N LEU A 688 0.07 -9.42 11.50
CA LEU A 688 -0.79 -10.12 10.55
C LEU A 688 -0.01 -10.57 9.30
N SER A 689 0.78 -9.67 8.71
CA SER A 689 1.63 -9.99 7.54
C SER A 689 2.61 -11.13 7.85
N THR A 690 3.24 -11.10 9.02
CA THR A 690 4.16 -12.16 9.45
C THR A 690 3.45 -13.51 9.64
N ILE A 691 2.23 -13.50 10.20
CA ILE A 691 1.42 -14.71 10.37
C ILE A 691 0.99 -15.26 9.00
N LEU A 692 0.51 -14.41 8.10
CA LEU A 692 0.08 -14.81 6.77
C LEU A 692 1.22 -15.43 5.96
N LEU A 693 2.42 -14.84 5.99
CA LEU A 693 3.62 -15.40 5.35
C LEU A 693 4.00 -16.78 5.92
N ARG A 694 3.86 -16.98 7.24
CA ARG A 694 4.09 -18.29 7.87
C ARG A 694 3.05 -19.33 7.47
N CYS A 695 1.80 -18.93 7.30
CA CYS A 695 0.72 -19.80 6.84
C CYS A 695 0.90 -20.20 5.37
N GLU A 696 1.36 -19.30 4.52
CA GLU A 696 1.65 -19.59 3.11
C GLU A 696 2.74 -20.65 2.96
N LYS A 697 3.80 -20.61 3.77
CA LYS A 697 4.86 -21.63 3.79
C LYS A 697 4.36 -23.06 4.10
N ARG A 698 3.20 -23.18 4.76
CA ARG A 698 2.57 -24.48 5.10
C ARG A 698 1.68 -25.01 3.97
N ARG A 699 1.19 -24.14 3.08
CA ARG A 699 0.46 -24.54 1.87
C ARG A 699 1.49 -25.01 0.83
#